data_AF-A0A1I5D7C1-F1
#
_entry.id   AF-A0A1I5D7C1-F1
#
_cell.length_a   1.000
_cell.length_b   1.000
_cell.length_c   1.000
_cell.angle_alpha   90.00
_cell.angle_beta   90.00
_cell.angle_gamma   90.00
#
_symmetry.space_group_name_H-M   'P 1'
#
loop_
_entity.id
_entity.type
_entity.pdbx_description
1 polymer ?
#
loop_
_entity_poly.entity_id
_entity_poly.type
_entity_poly.pdbx_seq_one_letter_code
_entity_poly.pdbx_strand_id
1 'polypeptide(L)'
;MRKNKKSWSLLLAICLFAAHLPLAKVQAEERVRLENLAVSLVVDVSGSMGQTDPEGLRETAAKMFIDLLSPEDAIGVITFDENVRTAVPFQKVESTVNKNLMKNALTGNLLPAGDTDYVKAMETALTQLEEVENEARKVILFVTDGIPDPDPARREEPGYMENYMNGLWNLTGRAAEEKIPIYTVGFGDIDPSILERMSLETLGAATMTEDPGTLAEVFFGIVESLKNRSPLLEEEFVLSEEKTISFEMDPYISQTTLLLTQNTDNYQVDVTGPGGAGITEGFALYKERGYTLLTLNQKEEEQVGTWSVKLTPAPGETAAPTIKAFGSTDFFFKLWMEEPVMNAVHPMNEPLRLSVYSSTPIPDTASLEAVVTKNGVRSRTPIGLTLENDVYVGTFEDTKDHGFYEVEVLLKEEGKTIATAGSAFTVKNVPVITSDYFIVSALEVLYSSRIVRSSLSSGGVDLVPGRDLLLEEYVLHLTFEDGSEVLYAFKDDGEEASGDLRAGDGLYSTRVAFEKEGKVHLRIGFRGSYKGEPFVQEKELGEVNIGVLKEISVSSVSSEVSVKSGESALLEILLKNDSIFPETLTFSLEEGKGEILNPTQEIGAQEEKRISLRYKPHENMKDESVNLVISVLAQRENRSLTGTPIAVEVRVVSFLGGLLQNVSPYRSLLLSLLVVLLIALLLFYLLGRIFYAVLVMPKYLVRGSLHYKKDRTSLEEEGALHLSDKKKKEIIISLGKEQEGDFYLPAKGSDYQMMLMKKAEDPSKKFIEGYKALLGKEDTPRLRIQVTQPGVLSFDGTILTRRMLYDGNVFETADYIFWYEEEEVKRKTKAKNLLKESEK
;
A
#
# COMPACT_ATOMS: atom_id res chain seq x y z
N MET A 1 41.22 -22.02 11.01
CA MET A 1 39.99 -22.85 11.11
C MET A 1 39.26 -22.53 12.42
N ARG A 2 38.18 -21.74 12.35
CA ARG A 2 36.98 -21.84 13.22
C ARG A 2 35.97 -20.83 12.69
N LYS A 3 35.14 -21.30 11.76
CA LYS A 3 34.08 -20.55 11.07
C LYS A 3 32.93 -20.26 12.03
N ASN A 4 32.43 -19.03 11.93
CA ASN A 4 31.24 -18.48 12.55
C ASN A 4 30.02 -19.39 12.39
N LYS A 5 29.67 -20.15 13.43
CA LYS A 5 28.39 -20.86 13.54
C LYS A 5 27.30 -20.04 14.25
N LYS A 6 27.62 -18.87 14.83
CA LYS A 6 26.68 -18.06 15.62
C LYS A 6 25.84 -17.05 14.82
N SER A 7 26.21 -16.75 13.57
CA SER A 7 25.49 -15.76 12.75
C SER A 7 24.31 -16.35 11.95
N TRP A 8 24.37 -17.64 11.60
CA TRP A 8 23.27 -18.31 10.89
C TRP A 8 22.15 -18.78 11.81
N SER A 9 22.42 -19.06 13.08
CA SER A 9 21.39 -19.39 14.07
C SER A 9 20.49 -18.20 14.41
N LEU A 10 21.00 -16.96 14.32
CA LEU A 10 20.21 -15.75 14.59
C LEU A 10 19.30 -15.40 13.40
N LEU A 11 19.78 -15.59 12.16
CA LEU A 11 18.98 -15.41 10.94
C LEU A 11 17.89 -16.47 10.81
N LEU A 12 18.17 -17.73 11.17
CA LEU A 12 17.15 -18.79 11.17
C LEU A 12 16.09 -18.56 12.26
N ALA A 13 16.49 -18.03 13.44
CA ALA A 13 15.56 -17.69 14.51
C ALA A 13 14.65 -16.50 14.16
N ILE A 14 15.16 -15.49 13.44
CA ILE A 14 14.37 -14.35 12.96
C ILE A 14 13.42 -14.77 11.83
N CYS A 15 13.84 -15.66 10.93
CA CYS A 15 12.95 -16.22 9.89
C CYS A 15 11.87 -17.16 10.47
N LEU A 16 12.17 -17.90 11.56
CA LEU A 16 11.17 -18.70 12.27
C LEU A 16 10.23 -17.84 13.13
N PHE A 17 10.67 -16.68 13.64
CA PHE A 17 9.79 -15.73 14.33
C PHE A 17 8.86 -14.96 13.37
N ALA A 18 9.32 -14.66 12.16
CA ALA A 18 8.50 -14.03 11.12
C ALA A 18 7.38 -14.93 10.58
N ALA A 19 7.49 -16.26 10.76
CA ALA A 19 6.44 -17.22 10.40
C ALA A 19 5.38 -17.44 11.51
N HIS A 20 5.55 -16.79 12.68
CA HIS A 20 4.63 -16.86 13.82
C HIS A 20 4.05 -15.50 14.23
N LEU A 21 4.32 -14.44 13.46
CA LEU A 21 3.47 -13.26 13.53
C LEU A 21 2.08 -13.69 13.05
N PRO A 22 1.03 -13.59 13.88
CA PRO A 22 -0.31 -13.72 13.35
C PRO A 22 -0.40 -12.65 12.27
N LEU A 23 -0.60 -13.07 11.02
CA LEU A 23 -1.19 -12.21 10.02
C LEU A 23 -2.45 -11.72 10.73
N ALA A 24 -2.46 -10.48 11.19
CA ALA A 24 -3.70 -9.83 11.52
C ALA A 24 -4.45 -9.87 10.19
N LYS A 25 -5.36 -10.84 10.05
CA LYS A 25 -6.46 -10.68 9.13
C LYS A 25 -7.03 -9.34 9.52
N VAL A 26 -6.82 -8.33 8.67
CA VAL A 26 -7.68 -7.16 8.69
C VAL A 26 -9.06 -7.76 8.56
N GLN A 27 -9.75 -7.82 9.69
CA GLN A 27 -11.14 -8.20 9.73
C GLN A 27 -11.79 -7.02 9.03
N ALA A 28 -12.01 -7.17 7.72
CA ALA A 28 -12.97 -6.32 7.03
C ALA A 28 -14.22 -6.37 7.92
N GLU A 29 -14.66 -5.23 8.42
CA GLU A 29 -15.91 -5.15 9.15
C GLU A 29 -16.95 -5.86 8.30
N GLU A 30 -17.52 -6.92 8.85
CA GLU A 30 -18.60 -7.64 8.25
C GLU A 30 -19.71 -6.60 8.08
N ARG A 31 -19.94 -6.15 6.84
CA ARG A 31 -21.13 -5.37 6.50
C ARG A 31 -22.30 -6.31 6.78
N VAL A 32 -22.78 -6.36 8.03
CA VAL A 32 -23.83 -7.27 8.45
C VAL A 32 -25.10 -6.82 7.75
N ARG A 33 -25.37 -7.40 6.58
CA ARG A 33 -26.64 -7.25 5.87
C ARG A 33 -27.62 -8.22 6.55
N LEU A 34 -28.67 -7.65 7.12
CA LEU A 34 -29.54 -8.32 8.09
C LEU A 34 -30.56 -9.20 7.36
N GLU A 35 -30.49 -10.52 7.54
CA GLU A 35 -31.50 -11.47 7.04
C GLU A 35 -32.78 -11.49 7.88
N ASN A 36 -32.65 -11.12 9.15
CA ASN A 36 -33.74 -11.16 10.10
C ASN A 36 -34.64 -9.95 9.88
N LEU A 37 -35.94 -10.17 9.93
CA LEU A 37 -36.94 -9.11 9.85
C LEU A 37 -37.43 -8.72 11.23
N ALA A 38 -37.71 -7.45 11.42
CA ALA A 38 -38.39 -6.88 12.57
C ALA A 38 -39.62 -6.14 12.07
N VAL A 39 -40.79 -6.77 12.13
CA VAL A 39 -42.00 -6.29 11.45
C VAL A 39 -43.00 -5.73 12.46
N SER A 40 -43.41 -4.48 12.27
CA SER A 40 -44.64 -3.96 12.88
C SER A 40 -45.77 -4.09 11.86
N LEU A 41 -46.68 -5.04 12.12
CA LEU A 41 -47.89 -5.23 11.32
C LEU A 41 -49.01 -4.36 11.90
N VAL A 42 -49.43 -3.37 11.11
CA VAL A 42 -50.41 -2.35 11.49
C VAL A 42 -51.71 -2.65 10.75
N VAL A 43 -52.74 -3.07 11.49
CA VAL A 43 -53.99 -3.55 10.91
C VAL A 43 -55.14 -2.63 11.30
N ASP A 44 -55.78 -2.04 10.30
CA ASP A 44 -56.99 -1.25 10.48
C ASP A 44 -58.15 -2.14 10.98
N VAL A 45 -58.82 -1.66 12.02
CA VAL A 45 -60.03 -2.26 12.58
C VAL A 45 -61.16 -1.23 12.68
N SER A 46 -61.11 -0.15 11.91
CA SER A 46 -62.13 0.89 11.83
C SER A 46 -63.51 0.33 11.47
N GLY A 47 -64.57 1.10 11.70
CA GLY A 47 -65.95 0.65 11.44
C GLY A 47 -66.22 0.26 9.98
N SER A 48 -65.51 0.84 9.00
CA SER A 48 -65.63 0.50 7.56
C SER A 48 -65.23 -0.94 7.26
N MET A 49 -64.30 -1.50 8.03
CA MET A 49 -63.80 -2.87 7.88
C MET A 49 -64.88 -3.93 7.98
N GLY A 50 -66.00 -3.63 8.64
CA GLY A 50 -67.16 -4.53 8.69
C GLY A 50 -67.88 -4.71 7.35
N GLN A 51 -67.66 -3.82 6.40
CA GLN A 51 -68.25 -3.86 5.07
C GLN A 51 -67.25 -4.34 4.01
N THR A 52 -65.99 -3.91 4.10
CA THR A 52 -64.93 -4.22 3.11
C THR A 52 -64.31 -5.59 3.34
N ASP A 53 -64.15 -6.03 4.60
CA ASP A 53 -63.66 -7.36 4.97
C ASP A 53 -64.61 -8.06 5.96
N PRO A 54 -65.83 -8.44 5.50
CA PRO A 54 -66.84 -9.06 6.36
C PRO A 54 -66.47 -10.47 6.81
N GLU A 55 -65.58 -11.15 6.07
CA GLU A 55 -65.10 -12.49 6.42
C GLU A 55 -63.87 -12.48 7.35
N GLY A 56 -63.26 -11.31 7.59
CA GLY A 56 -62.10 -11.17 8.46
C GLY A 56 -60.81 -11.74 7.85
N LEU A 57 -60.66 -11.68 6.52
CA LEU A 57 -59.51 -12.21 5.77
C LEU A 57 -58.19 -11.52 6.17
N ARG A 58 -58.22 -10.31 6.74
CA ARG A 58 -57.06 -9.69 7.38
C ARG A 58 -56.46 -10.52 8.51
N GLU A 59 -57.29 -11.21 9.30
CA GLU A 59 -56.83 -12.10 10.36
C GLU A 59 -56.10 -13.31 9.76
N THR A 60 -56.68 -13.89 8.70
CA THR A 60 -56.07 -14.98 7.93
C THR A 60 -54.72 -14.57 7.35
N ALA A 61 -54.65 -13.39 6.72
CA ALA A 61 -53.41 -12.87 6.14
C ALA A 61 -52.34 -12.61 7.21
N ALA A 62 -52.71 -12.03 8.35
CA ALA A 62 -51.79 -11.82 9.47
C ALA A 62 -51.25 -13.14 10.05
N LYS A 63 -52.11 -14.16 10.18
CA LYS A 63 -51.71 -15.52 10.58
C LYS A 63 -50.75 -16.15 9.58
N MET A 64 -51.03 -16.02 8.29
CA MET A 64 -50.16 -16.49 7.21
C MET A 64 -48.79 -15.79 7.25
N PHE A 65 -48.78 -14.48 7.45
CA PHE A 65 -47.54 -13.71 7.58
C PHE A 65 -46.67 -14.22 8.75
N ILE A 66 -47.28 -14.46 9.93
CA ILE A 66 -46.58 -15.07 11.08
C ILE A 66 -46.00 -16.45 10.70
N ASP A 67 -46.73 -17.24 9.91
CA ASP A 67 -46.26 -18.56 9.46
C ASP A 67 -45.09 -18.47 8.47
N LEU A 68 -44.97 -17.40 7.67
CA LEU A 68 -43.85 -17.17 6.74
C LEU A 68 -42.53 -16.77 7.41
N LEU A 69 -42.60 -16.13 8.58
CA LEU A 69 -41.41 -15.63 9.27
C LEU A 69 -40.50 -16.76 9.76
N SER A 70 -39.19 -16.55 9.71
CA SER A 70 -38.19 -17.45 10.29
C SER A 70 -38.14 -17.32 11.82
N PRO A 71 -37.65 -18.32 12.56
CA PRO A 71 -37.48 -18.25 14.02
C PRO A 71 -36.70 -17.03 14.54
N GLU A 72 -35.78 -16.51 13.74
CA GLU A 72 -34.90 -15.40 14.05
C GLU A 72 -35.56 -14.03 13.83
N ASP A 73 -36.65 -13.99 13.07
CA ASP A 73 -37.43 -12.78 12.83
C ASP A 73 -38.22 -12.38 14.10
N ALA A 74 -38.58 -11.11 14.18
CA ALA A 74 -39.45 -10.55 15.20
C ALA A 74 -40.68 -9.90 14.55
N ILE A 75 -41.81 -10.01 15.22
CA ILE A 75 -43.06 -9.38 14.80
C ILE A 75 -43.79 -8.84 16.01
N GLY A 76 -44.44 -7.70 15.81
CA GLY A 76 -45.55 -7.27 16.64
C GLY A 76 -46.73 -6.88 15.77
N VAL A 77 -47.93 -7.10 16.28
CA VAL A 77 -49.17 -6.77 15.58
C VAL A 77 -49.91 -5.74 16.40
N ILE A 78 -50.13 -4.58 15.81
CA ILE A 78 -50.98 -3.52 16.38
C ILE A 78 -52.24 -3.40 15.54
N THR A 79 -53.36 -3.16 16.20
CA THR A 79 -54.62 -2.81 15.56
C THR A 79 -54.95 -1.35 15.87
N PHE A 80 -55.57 -0.66 14.92
CA PHE A 80 -55.94 0.73 15.13
C PHE A 80 -57.36 1.05 14.65
N ASP A 81 -58.02 1.90 15.44
CA ASP A 81 -59.20 2.68 15.11
C ASP A 81 -58.86 4.18 15.34
N GLU A 82 -59.64 4.91 16.13
CA GLU A 82 -59.22 6.19 16.72
C GLU A 82 -58.15 6.04 17.84
N ASN A 83 -57.89 4.80 18.29
CA ASN A 83 -56.89 4.39 19.27
C ASN A 83 -56.09 3.19 18.75
N VAL A 84 -54.89 2.99 19.31
CA VAL A 84 -54.04 1.85 18.98
C VAL A 84 -54.05 0.82 20.10
N ARG A 85 -54.13 -0.47 19.74
CA ARG A 85 -54.07 -1.60 20.67
C ARG A 85 -53.04 -2.62 20.18
N THR A 86 -52.28 -3.18 21.10
CA THR A 86 -51.33 -4.27 20.78
C THR A 86 -52.07 -5.61 20.77
N ALA A 87 -52.22 -6.22 19.59
CA ALA A 87 -52.81 -7.55 19.45
C ALA A 87 -51.78 -8.65 19.70
N VAL A 88 -50.55 -8.46 19.23
CA VAL A 88 -49.40 -9.34 19.50
C VAL A 88 -48.25 -8.46 19.99
N PRO A 89 -47.77 -8.64 21.24
CA PRO A 89 -46.59 -7.94 21.74
C PRO A 89 -45.39 -8.20 20.83
N PHE A 90 -44.58 -7.17 20.61
CA PHE A 90 -43.39 -7.29 19.79
C PHE A 90 -42.42 -8.30 20.40
N GLN A 91 -42.14 -9.38 19.68
CA GLN A 91 -41.27 -10.44 20.15
C GLN A 91 -40.70 -11.26 18.99
N LYS A 92 -39.60 -11.98 19.24
CA LYS A 92 -39.04 -12.94 18.29
C LYS A 92 -40.00 -14.11 18.08
N VAL A 93 -40.00 -14.66 16.87
CA VAL A 93 -40.85 -15.79 16.47
C VAL A 93 -40.41 -17.08 17.17
N GLU A 94 -39.10 -17.33 17.30
CA GLU A 94 -38.42 -18.42 18.02
C GLU A 94 -38.76 -19.88 17.65
N SER A 95 -40.04 -20.23 17.53
CA SER A 95 -40.49 -21.60 17.31
C SER A 95 -41.92 -21.68 16.78
N THR A 96 -42.29 -22.83 16.23
CA THR A 96 -43.67 -23.13 15.82
C THR A 96 -44.68 -23.01 16.98
N VAL A 97 -44.26 -23.31 18.22
CA VAL A 97 -45.14 -23.16 19.40
C VAL A 97 -45.47 -21.69 19.62
N ASN A 98 -44.46 -20.82 19.54
CA ASN A 98 -44.65 -19.39 19.71
C ASN A 98 -45.45 -18.79 18.54
N LYS A 99 -45.21 -19.19 17.28
CA LYS A 99 -46.10 -18.84 16.15
C LYS A 99 -47.57 -19.11 16.44
N ASN A 100 -47.89 -20.32 16.94
CA ASN A 100 -49.27 -20.67 17.28
C ASN A 100 -49.83 -19.79 18.41
N LEU A 101 -49.03 -19.39 19.40
CA LEU A 101 -49.45 -18.46 20.45
C LEU A 101 -49.78 -17.08 19.87
N MET A 102 -48.94 -16.54 18.99
CA MET A 102 -49.17 -15.27 18.30
C MET A 102 -50.45 -15.33 17.45
N LYS A 103 -50.62 -16.40 16.63
CA LYS A 103 -51.82 -16.60 15.81
C LYS A 103 -53.09 -16.72 16.65
N ASN A 104 -53.02 -17.41 17.80
CA ASN A 104 -54.15 -17.52 18.71
C ASN A 104 -54.52 -16.16 19.34
N ALA A 105 -53.53 -15.30 19.62
CA ALA A 105 -53.75 -13.94 20.12
C ALA A 105 -54.45 -13.02 19.10
N LEU A 106 -54.43 -13.34 17.80
CA LEU A 106 -55.19 -12.58 16.80
C LEU A 106 -56.67 -12.98 16.75
N THR A 107 -56.99 -14.23 17.09
CA THR A 107 -58.33 -14.81 16.92
C THR A 107 -59.39 -14.02 17.69
N GLY A 108 -60.30 -13.38 16.96
CA GLY A 108 -61.44 -12.65 17.53
C GLY A 108 -61.09 -11.28 18.13
N ASN A 109 -59.85 -10.81 17.97
CA ASN A 109 -59.38 -9.51 18.48
C ASN A 109 -59.33 -8.41 17.40
N LEU A 110 -59.70 -8.72 16.16
CA LEU A 110 -59.74 -7.80 15.02
C LEU A 110 -61.18 -7.38 14.69
N LEU A 111 -61.96 -6.90 15.67
CA LEU A 111 -63.36 -6.53 15.46
C LEU A 111 -63.49 -5.08 14.92
N PRO A 112 -64.31 -4.85 13.87
CA PRO A 112 -64.56 -3.50 13.33
C PRO A 112 -65.19 -2.55 14.37
N ALA A 113 -64.59 -1.39 14.61
CA ALA A 113 -65.06 -0.36 15.53
C ALA A 113 -64.36 0.99 15.28
N GLY A 114 -64.99 2.09 15.68
CA GLY A 114 -64.34 3.41 15.73
C GLY A 114 -63.98 4.03 14.39
N ASP A 115 -63.20 5.11 14.47
CA ASP A 115 -62.73 5.92 13.33
C ASP A 115 -61.32 5.48 12.87
N THR A 116 -60.60 6.32 12.09
CA THR A 116 -59.36 5.92 11.38
C THR A 116 -58.20 6.90 11.63
N ASP A 117 -57.34 6.64 12.64
CA ASP A 117 -56.19 7.49 13.02
C ASP A 117 -54.84 6.89 12.62
N TYR A 118 -54.37 7.24 11.41
CA TYR A 118 -53.07 6.81 10.87
C TYR A 118 -51.89 7.39 11.65
N VAL A 119 -52.01 8.61 12.18
CA VAL A 119 -50.89 9.27 12.88
C VAL A 119 -50.55 8.48 14.14
N LYS A 120 -51.54 8.12 14.97
CA LYS A 120 -51.30 7.29 16.15
C LYS A 120 -50.79 5.90 15.79
N ALA A 121 -51.33 5.30 14.73
CA ALA A 121 -50.91 3.99 14.25
C ALA A 121 -49.44 3.98 13.83
N MET A 122 -49.04 4.96 13.01
CA MET A 122 -47.65 5.16 12.57
C MET A 122 -46.71 5.48 13.73
N GLU A 123 -47.10 6.37 14.65
CA GLU A 123 -46.30 6.69 15.84
C GLU A 123 -46.04 5.44 16.68
N THR A 124 -47.08 4.63 16.94
CA THR A 124 -46.95 3.39 17.71
C THR A 124 -46.10 2.34 16.99
N ALA A 125 -46.25 2.20 15.67
CA ALA A 125 -45.47 1.27 14.87
C ALA A 125 -43.97 1.60 14.90
N LEU A 126 -43.63 2.89 14.78
CA LEU A 126 -42.25 3.36 14.89
C LEU A 126 -41.69 3.14 16.29
N THR A 127 -42.42 3.52 17.34
CA THR A 127 -42.00 3.28 18.73
C THR A 127 -41.80 1.78 19.03
N GLN A 128 -42.62 0.91 18.44
CA GLN A 128 -42.46 -0.54 18.57
C GLN A 128 -41.13 -1.05 17.96
N LEU A 129 -40.64 -0.37 16.92
CA LEU A 129 -39.40 -0.72 16.21
C LEU A 129 -38.16 -0.01 16.76
N GLU A 130 -38.31 1.08 17.53
CA GLU A 130 -37.19 1.85 18.13
C GLU A 130 -36.31 0.98 19.03
N GLU A 131 -36.90 0.10 19.85
CA GLU A 131 -36.18 -0.75 20.80
C GLU A 131 -35.50 -1.99 20.17
N VAL A 132 -35.74 -2.21 18.88
CA VAL A 132 -35.15 -3.35 18.16
C VAL A 132 -33.67 -3.08 17.90
N GLU A 133 -32.82 -4.00 18.36
CA GLU A 133 -31.37 -3.99 18.10
C GLU A 133 -31.08 -3.95 16.59
N ASN A 134 -29.94 -3.37 16.20
CA ASN A 134 -29.52 -3.21 14.79
C ASN A 134 -29.15 -4.54 14.09
N GLU A 135 -29.69 -5.67 14.55
CA GLU A 135 -29.48 -7.03 14.02
C GLU A 135 -30.67 -7.52 13.14
N ALA A 136 -31.73 -6.71 12.99
CA ALA A 136 -32.84 -7.01 12.09
C ALA A 136 -33.23 -5.81 11.22
N ARG A 137 -33.66 -6.10 9.98
CA ARG A 137 -34.27 -5.12 9.08
C ARG A 137 -35.67 -4.77 9.59
N LYS A 138 -35.84 -3.53 10.01
CA LYS A 138 -37.11 -3.00 10.51
C LYS A 138 -38.06 -2.72 9.33
N VAL A 139 -39.33 -3.11 9.44
CA VAL A 139 -40.34 -2.94 8.39
C VAL A 139 -41.69 -2.63 9.01
N ILE A 140 -42.44 -1.71 8.39
CA ILE A 140 -43.85 -1.46 8.72
C ILE A 140 -44.70 -2.03 7.58
N LEU A 141 -45.70 -2.83 7.94
CA LEU A 141 -46.71 -3.34 7.01
C LEU A 141 -48.06 -2.76 7.43
N PHE A 142 -48.58 -1.81 6.65
CA PHE A 142 -49.75 -1.01 6.98
C PHE A 142 -50.95 -1.43 6.13
N VAL A 143 -52.01 -1.92 6.76
CA VAL A 143 -53.17 -2.53 6.10
C VAL A 143 -54.41 -1.74 6.46
N THR A 144 -55.16 -1.23 5.47
CA THR A 144 -56.32 -0.35 5.70
C THR A 144 -57.32 -0.34 4.54
N ASP A 145 -58.58 -0.05 4.86
CA ASP A 145 -59.68 0.14 3.90
C ASP A 145 -60.22 1.57 3.84
N GLY A 146 -59.60 2.48 4.61
CA GLY A 146 -60.15 3.78 4.93
C GLY A 146 -59.36 4.93 4.36
N ILE A 147 -59.98 6.11 4.42
CA ILE A 147 -59.25 7.38 4.37
C ILE A 147 -58.98 7.83 5.81
N PRO A 148 -57.87 8.54 6.07
CA PRO A 148 -57.62 9.06 7.42
C PRO A 148 -58.77 9.97 7.89
N ASP A 149 -59.37 9.61 9.01
CA ASP A 149 -60.46 10.34 9.65
C ASP A 149 -60.36 10.19 11.17
N PRO A 150 -59.37 10.85 11.81
CA PRO A 150 -59.09 10.65 13.24
C PRO A 150 -60.16 11.25 14.16
N ASP A 151 -60.94 12.21 13.66
CA ASP A 151 -62.06 12.85 14.38
C ASP A 151 -63.07 13.38 13.34
N PRO A 152 -64.13 12.61 13.03
CA PRO A 152 -65.12 12.98 12.02
C PRO A 152 -65.81 14.33 12.29
N ALA A 153 -65.91 14.74 13.56
CA ALA A 153 -66.56 16.00 13.94
C ALA A 153 -65.72 17.22 13.55
N ARG A 154 -64.40 17.04 13.38
CA ARG A 154 -63.44 18.11 13.09
C ARG A 154 -62.92 18.10 11.67
N ARG A 155 -63.37 17.16 10.83
CA ARG A 155 -62.95 17.00 9.44
C ARG A 155 -63.07 18.29 8.61
N GLU A 156 -64.13 19.06 8.83
CA GLU A 156 -64.42 20.33 8.13
C GLU A 156 -63.75 21.55 8.78
N GLU A 157 -63.02 21.39 9.90
CA GLU A 157 -62.34 22.50 10.57
C GLU A 157 -61.13 22.98 9.74
N PRO A 158 -61.03 24.29 9.42
CA PRO A 158 -59.89 24.82 8.69
C PRO A 158 -58.57 24.54 9.42
N GLY A 159 -57.65 23.86 8.75
CA GLY A 159 -56.30 23.58 9.25
C GLY A 159 -56.17 22.38 10.19
N TYR A 160 -57.27 21.73 10.64
CA TYR A 160 -57.16 20.51 11.46
C TYR A 160 -56.56 19.35 10.66
N MET A 161 -57.21 19.01 9.54
CA MET A 161 -56.73 17.92 8.67
C MET A 161 -55.37 18.23 8.06
N GLU A 162 -55.07 19.50 7.77
CA GLU A 162 -53.74 19.91 7.28
C GLU A 162 -52.64 19.62 8.31
N ASN A 163 -52.85 20.03 9.58
CA ASN A 163 -51.90 19.73 10.66
C ASN A 163 -51.78 18.23 10.93
N TYR A 164 -52.88 17.49 10.86
CA TYR A 164 -52.89 16.04 11.01
C TYR A 164 -52.06 15.36 9.91
N MET A 165 -52.28 15.72 8.65
CA MET A 165 -51.51 15.17 7.53
C MET A 165 -50.03 15.56 7.60
N ASN A 166 -49.71 16.79 8.04
CA ASN A 166 -48.32 17.18 8.31
C ASN A 166 -47.68 16.31 9.40
N GLY A 167 -48.44 15.91 10.42
CA GLY A 167 -48.00 14.93 11.41
C GLY A 167 -47.68 13.57 10.80
N LEU A 168 -48.55 13.07 9.91
CA LEU A 168 -48.32 11.82 9.18
C LEU A 168 -47.06 11.90 8.31
N TRP A 169 -46.87 12.99 7.55
CA TRP A 169 -45.70 13.17 6.69
C TRP A 169 -44.39 13.30 7.48
N ASN A 170 -44.43 13.91 8.67
CA ASN A 170 -43.27 13.92 9.55
C ASN A 170 -42.90 12.50 10.03
N LEU A 171 -43.89 11.66 10.38
CA LEU A 171 -43.66 10.27 10.76
C LEU A 171 -43.15 9.42 9.57
N THR A 172 -43.70 9.62 8.38
CA THR A 172 -43.19 8.99 7.14
C THR A 172 -41.74 9.40 6.87
N GLY A 173 -41.43 10.70 7.02
CA GLY A 173 -40.07 11.20 6.87
C GLY A 173 -39.10 10.60 7.89
N ARG A 174 -39.53 10.48 9.16
CA ARG A 174 -38.76 9.79 10.21
C ARG A 174 -38.51 8.32 9.86
N ALA A 175 -39.52 7.61 9.36
CA ALA A 175 -39.37 6.22 8.90
C ALA A 175 -38.35 6.11 7.76
N ALA A 176 -38.36 7.05 6.80
CA ALA A 176 -37.39 7.09 5.71
C ALA A 176 -35.95 7.34 6.22
N GLU A 177 -35.77 8.30 7.13
CA GLU A 177 -34.48 8.60 7.78
C GLU A 177 -33.93 7.38 8.55
N GLU A 178 -34.80 6.69 9.29
CA GLU A 178 -34.47 5.46 10.02
C GLU A 178 -34.36 4.22 9.11
N LYS A 179 -34.52 4.37 7.78
CA LYS A 179 -34.48 3.30 6.76
C LYS A 179 -35.49 2.17 7.03
N ILE A 180 -36.67 2.54 7.51
CA ILE A 180 -37.80 1.65 7.78
C ILE A 180 -38.80 1.74 6.61
N PRO A 181 -38.79 0.79 5.66
CA PRO A 181 -39.77 0.79 4.58
C PRO A 181 -41.19 0.53 5.10
N ILE A 182 -42.14 1.30 4.56
CA ILE A 182 -43.57 1.14 4.81
C ILE A 182 -44.20 0.48 3.60
N TYR A 183 -44.62 -0.76 3.74
CA TYR A 183 -45.47 -1.43 2.75
C TYR A 183 -46.91 -1.15 3.09
N THR A 184 -47.65 -0.54 2.16
CA THR A 184 -49.06 -0.22 2.37
C THR A 184 -49.93 -1.16 1.55
N VAL A 185 -51.01 -1.66 2.16
CA VAL A 185 -51.99 -2.49 1.48
C VAL A 185 -53.37 -1.90 1.71
N GLY A 186 -53.91 -1.34 0.63
CA GLY A 186 -55.20 -0.69 0.59
C GLY A 186 -56.26 -1.58 -0.05
N PHE A 187 -57.48 -1.58 0.50
CA PHE A 187 -58.59 -2.29 -0.12
C PHE A 187 -59.90 -1.51 -0.07
N GLY A 188 -60.75 -1.73 -1.08
CA GLY A 188 -61.96 -0.95 -1.27
C GLY A 188 -61.73 0.37 -2.01
N ASP A 189 -62.70 1.27 -1.91
CA ASP A 189 -62.72 2.56 -2.61
C ASP A 189 -62.01 3.64 -1.79
N ILE A 190 -60.67 3.61 -1.79
CA ILE A 190 -59.80 4.59 -1.11
C ILE A 190 -59.03 5.46 -2.10
N ASP A 191 -58.63 6.65 -1.65
CA ASP A 191 -57.65 7.47 -2.38
C ASP A 191 -56.24 6.86 -2.18
N PRO A 192 -55.61 6.31 -3.23
CA PRO A 192 -54.33 5.63 -3.09
C PRO A 192 -53.17 6.59 -2.81
N SER A 193 -53.34 7.90 -3.07
CA SER A 193 -52.25 8.88 -3.03
C SER A 193 -51.54 8.94 -1.67
N ILE A 194 -52.29 8.76 -0.57
CA ILE A 194 -51.73 8.79 0.79
C ILE A 194 -50.84 7.57 1.03
N LEU A 195 -51.34 6.37 0.71
CA LEU A 195 -50.63 5.11 0.90
C LEU A 195 -49.45 4.97 -0.06
N GLU A 196 -49.61 5.42 -1.31
CA GLU A 196 -48.54 5.49 -2.30
C GLU A 196 -47.43 6.41 -1.82
N ARG A 197 -47.76 7.60 -1.30
CA ARG A 197 -46.77 8.53 -0.76
C ARG A 197 -46.01 7.92 0.43
N MET A 198 -46.72 7.34 1.41
CA MET A 198 -46.09 6.68 2.58
C MET A 198 -45.07 5.62 2.15
N SER A 199 -45.45 4.78 1.18
CA SER A 199 -44.60 3.70 0.71
C SER A 199 -43.42 4.19 -0.14
N LEU A 200 -43.68 5.11 -1.08
CA LEU A 200 -42.66 5.63 -2.00
C LEU A 200 -41.56 6.38 -1.25
N GLU A 201 -41.93 7.25 -0.30
CA GLU A 201 -40.97 8.04 0.47
C GLU A 201 -40.06 7.18 1.36
N THR A 202 -40.51 5.97 1.72
CA THR A 202 -39.77 5.04 2.58
C THR A 202 -39.18 3.85 1.82
N LEU A 203 -39.24 3.86 0.48
CA LEU A 203 -38.80 2.75 -0.39
C LEU A 203 -39.56 1.43 -0.18
N GLY A 204 -40.75 1.49 0.39
CA GLY A 204 -41.73 0.40 0.39
C GLY A 204 -42.54 0.35 -0.91
N ALA A 205 -43.60 -0.46 -0.92
CA ALA A 205 -44.53 -0.55 -2.03
C ALA A 205 -45.98 -0.45 -1.55
N ALA A 206 -46.81 0.25 -2.32
CA ALA A 206 -48.25 0.28 -2.15
C ALA A 206 -48.92 -0.77 -3.04
N THR A 207 -49.82 -1.55 -2.46
CA THR A 207 -50.68 -2.47 -3.21
C THR A 207 -52.14 -2.14 -2.96
N MET A 208 -52.90 -1.95 -4.04
CA MET A 208 -54.34 -1.71 -4.00
C MET A 208 -55.08 -2.94 -4.53
N THR A 209 -56.07 -3.41 -3.80
CA THR A 209 -56.86 -4.58 -4.20
C THR A 209 -58.33 -4.41 -3.86
N GLU A 210 -59.22 -4.92 -4.72
CA GLU A 210 -60.66 -4.95 -4.43
C GLU A 210 -61.06 -6.17 -3.58
N ASP A 211 -60.18 -7.19 -3.50
CA ASP A 211 -60.46 -8.45 -2.82
C ASP A 211 -59.51 -8.67 -1.63
N PRO A 212 -60.01 -8.64 -0.38
CA PRO A 212 -59.19 -8.95 0.79
C PRO A 212 -58.57 -10.36 0.77
N GLY A 213 -59.09 -11.29 -0.04
CA GLY A 213 -58.51 -12.62 -0.25
C GLY A 213 -57.11 -12.59 -0.88
N THR A 214 -56.77 -11.51 -1.59
CA THR A 214 -55.45 -11.32 -2.20
C THR A 214 -54.37 -10.88 -1.21
N LEU A 215 -54.73 -10.47 0.02
CA LEU A 215 -53.77 -10.04 1.04
C LEU A 215 -52.68 -11.07 1.30
N ALA A 216 -53.03 -12.36 1.26
CA ALA A 216 -52.07 -13.43 1.45
C ALA A 216 -51.01 -13.47 0.34
N GLU A 217 -51.40 -13.20 -0.90
CA GLU A 217 -50.52 -13.15 -2.07
C GLU A 217 -49.55 -11.98 -1.95
N VAL A 218 -50.07 -10.81 -1.56
CA VAL A 218 -49.28 -9.58 -1.35
C VAL A 218 -48.23 -9.77 -0.26
N PHE A 219 -48.64 -10.31 0.89
CA PHE A 219 -47.75 -10.57 2.01
C PHE A 219 -46.66 -11.59 1.67
N PHE A 220 -46.99 -12.61 0.88
CA PHE A 220 -46.00 -13.57 0.39
C PHE A 220 -44.94 -12.88 -0.48
N GLY A 221 -45.36 -12.06 -1.44
CA GLY A 221 -44.44 -11.30 -2.30
C GLY A 221 -43.56 -10.31 -1.52
N ILE A 222 -44.11 -9.69 -0.46
CA ILE A 222 -43.33 -8.81 0.43
C ILE A 222 -42.23 -9.61 1.16
N VAL A 223 -42.54 -10.77 1.73
CA VAL A 223 -41.54 -11.62 2.41
C VAL A 223 -40.52 -12.15 1.41
N GLU A 224 -40.96 -12.59 0.23
CA GLU A 224 -40.09 -13.05 -0.84
C GLU A 224 -39.04 -11.99 -1.19
N SER A 225 -39.49 -10.75 -1.39
CA SER A 225 -38.58 -9.66 -1.70
C SER A 225 -37.69 -9.26 -0.52
N LEU A 226 -38.24 -9.11 0.68
CA LEU A 226 -37.48 -8.68 1.86
C LEU A 226 -36.39 -9.68 2.27
N LYS A 227 -36.64 -10.99 2.05
CA LYS A 227 -35.71 -12.07 2.38
C LYS A 227 -34.90 -12.57 1.17
N ASN A 228 -34.98 -11.86 0.04
CA ASN A 228 -34.27 -12.18 -1.22
C ASN A 228 -34.46 -13.64 -1.67
N ARG A 229 -35.71 -14.10 -1.64
CA ARG A 229 -36.10 -15.42 -2.15
C ARG A 229 -36.35 -15.33 -3.65
N SER A 230 -36.09 -16.43 -4.35
CA SER A 230 -36.32 -16.50 -5.79
C SER A 230 -37.70 -17.09 -6.09
N PRO A 231 -38.44 -16.54 -7.06
CA PRO A 231 -39.68 -17.14 -7.52
C PRO A 231 -39.43 -18.53 -8.10
N LEU A 232 -40.29 -19.49 -7.76
CA LEU A 232 -40.23 -20.87 -8.23
C LEU A 232 -41.36 -21.20 -9.20
N LEU A 233 -42.60 -20.84 -8.83
CA LEU A 233 -43.78 -21.09 -9.64
C LEU A 233 -44.92 -20.14 -9.27
N GLU A 234 -45.81 -19.92 -10.23
CA GLU A 234 -47.09 -19.25 -10.06
C GLU A 234 -48.12 -19.92 -10.97
N GLU A 235 -49.17 -20.51 -10.39
CA GLU A 235 -50.21 -21.21 -11.14
C GLU A 235 -51.60 -21.03 -10.51
N GLU A 236 -52.63 -20.79 -11.32
CA GLU A 236 -54.03 -20.78 -10.89
C GLU A 236 -54.81 -21.92 -11.54
N PHE A 237 -55.61 -22.65 -10.76
CA PHE A 237 -56.41 -23.76 -11.26
C PHE A 237 -57.61 -24.09 -10.37
N VAL A 238 -58.64 -24.69 -10.96
CA VAL A 238 -59.75 -25.30 -10.23
C VAL A 238 -59.43 -26.78 -10.00
N LEU A 239 -59.40 -27.20 -8.74
CA LEU A 239 -59.05 -28.57 -8.36
C LEU A 239 -60.28 -29.49 -8.46
N SER A 240 -60.68 -29.83 -9.68
CA SER A 240 -61.78 -30.80 -9.93
C SER A 240 -61.34 -32.26 -9.89
N GLU A 241 -60.05 -32.50 -10.12
CA GLU A 241 -59.40 -33.81 -10.08
C GLU A 241 -58.06 -33.70 -9.35
N GLU A 242 -57.41 -34.83 -9.13
CA GLU A 242 -56.11 -34.88 -8.50
C GLU A 242 -55.07 -34.10 -9.34
N LYS A 243 -54.34 -33.18 -8.71
CA LYS A 243 -53.24 -32.44 -9.34
C LYS A 243 -51.97 -32.60 -8.54
N THR A 244 -50.85 -32.78 -9.23
CA THR A 244 -49.52 -32.81 -8.60
C THR A 244 -48.71 -31.60 -9.03
N ILE A 245 -48.14 -30.90 -8.06
CA ILE A 245 -47.16 -29.83 -8.24
C ILE A 245 -45.79 -30.41 -7.89
N SER A 246 -44.81 -30.30 -8.79
CA SER A 246 -43.46 -30.82 -8.56
C SER A 246 -42.42 -29.71 -8.60
N PHE A 247 -41.40 -29.82 -7.74
CA PHE A 247 -40.28 -28.90 -7.69
C PHE A 247 -38.98 -29.64 -7.35
N GLU A 248 -37.84 -29.07 -7.73
CA GLU A 248 -36.51 -29.63 -7.48
C GLU A 248 -35.87 -28.96 -6.25
N MET A 249 -35.36 -29.77 -5.33
CA MET A 249 -34.45 -29.31 -4.27
C MET A 249 -33.02 -29.62 -4.70
N ASP A 250 -32.23 -28.59 -4.99
CA ASP A 250 -30.81 -28.71 -5.31
C ASP A 250 -29.93 -28.53 -4.05
N PRO A 251 -28.66 -28.96 -4.06
CA PRO A 251 -27.73 -28.80 -2.93
C PRO A 251 -27.59 -27.35 -2.41
N TYR A 252 -27.77 -26.37 -3.31
CA TYR A 252 -27.61 -24.95 -3.00
C TYR A 252 -28.86 -24.31 -2.36
N ILE A 253 -30.01 -25.00 -2.36
CA ILE A 253 -31.27 -24.50 -1.81
C ILE A 253 -31.32 -24.83 -0.32
N SER A 254 -31.49 -23.79 0.51
CA SER A 254 -31.65 -23.92 1.96
C SER A 254 -33.11 -24.17 2.34
N GLN A 255 -34.05 -23.56 1.61
CA GLN A 255 -35.48 -23.67 1.89
C GLN A 255 -36.32 -23.54 0.62
N THR A 256 -37.41 -24.30 0.54
CA THR A 256 -38.50 -24.04 -0.42
C THR A 256 -39.80 -23.78 0.33
N THR A 257 -40.55 -22.77 -0.10
CA THR A 257 -41.87 -22.45 0.44
C THR A 257 -42.91 -22.50 -0.67
N LEU A 258 -44.03 -23.16 -0.44
CA LEU A 258 -45.18 -23.19 -1.34
C LEU A 258 -46.40 -22.64 -0.59
N LEU A 259 -46.98 -21.55 -1.09
CA LEU A 259 -48.24 -20.99 -0.63
C LEU A 259 -49.34 -21.38 -1.60
N LEU A 260 -50.39 -22.01 -1.10
CA LEU A 260 -51.63 -22.25 -1.83
C LEU A 260 -52.69 -21.34 -1.22
N THR A 261 -53.22 -20.38 -1.96
CA THR A 261 -54.43 -19.65 -1.54
C THR A 261 -55.65 -20.39 -2.09
N GLN A 262 -56.72 -20.45 -1.29
CA GLN A 262 -57.93 -21.20 -1.66
C GLN A 262 -59.21 -20.47 -1.26
N ASN A 263 -60.28 -20.70 -2.03
CA ASN A 263 -61.63 -20.24 -1.65
C ASN A 263 -62.32 -21.17 -0.63
N THR A 264 -61.96 -22.45 -0.60
CA THR A 264 -62.50 -23.47 0.31
C THR A 264 -61.41 -24.47 0.69
N ASP A 265 -61.45 -25.02 1.91
CA ASP A 265 -60.40 -25.93 2.42
C ASP A 265 -60.63 -27.39 2.02
N ASN A 266 -61.41 -27.59 0.96
CA ASN A 266 -62.08 -28.82 0.54
C ASN A 266 -61.19 -29.75 -0.29
N TYR A 267 -59.96 -29.96 0.18
CA TYR A 267 -58.96 -30.80 -0.46
C TYR A 267 -57.96 -31.37 0.54
N GLN A 268 -57.30 -32.47 0.19
CA GLN A 268 -56.19 -33.07 0.93
C GLN A 268 -54.86 -32.76 0.24
N VAL A 269 -53.80 -32.68 1.05
CA VAL A 269 -52.45 -32.39 0.59
C VAL A 269 -51.55 -33.53 1.04
N ASP A 270 -50.98 -34.24 0.08
CA ASP A 270 -50.02 -35.31 0.28
C ASP A 270 -48.67 -34.89 -0.31
N VAL A 271 -47.60 -34.95 0.48
CA VAL A 271 -46.26 -34.58 0.04
C VAL A 271 -45.38 -35.82 -0.05
N THR A 272 -44.67 -35.97 -1.16
CA THR A 272 -43.74 -37.06 -1.43
C THR A 272 -42.38 -36.50 -1.78
N GLY A 273 -41.36 -36.90 -1.02
CA GLY A 273 -39.96 -36.54 -1.30
C GLY A 273 -39.25 -37.58 -2.18
N PRO A 274 -37.98 -37.31 -2.56
CA PRO A 274 -37.21 -38.15 -3.48
C PRO A 274 -36.94 -39.58 -2.97
N GLY A 275 -36.94 -39.79 -1.65
CA GLY A 275 -36.83 -41.12 -1.02
C GLY A 275 -38.13 -41.92 -0.92
N GLY A 276 -39.26 -41.38 -1.37
CA GLY A 276 -40.60 -41.97 -1.21
C GLY A 276 -41.43 -41.31 -0.09
N ALA A 277 -42.56 -41.94 0.27
CA ALA A 277 -43.48 -41.42 1.28
C ALA A 277 -42.85 -41.45 2.68
N GLY A 278 -42.80 -40.28 3.37
CA GLY A 278 -42.59 -40.23 4.81
C GLY A 278 -41.34 -39.52 5.34
N ILE A 279 -40.68 -38.65 4.58
CA ILE A 279 -39.66 -37.76 5.18
C ILE A 279 -40.39 -36.58 5.85
N THR A 280 -40.32 -36.49 7.19
CA THR A 280 -40.99 -35.45 8.00
C THR A 280 -40.03 -34.43 8.61
N GLU A 281 -38.73 -34.70 8.56
CA GLU A 281 -37.72 -33.83 9.15
C GLU A 281 -37.43 -32.64 8.22
N GLY A 282 -37.48 -31.42 8.75
CA GLY A 282 -37.32 -30.18 7.97
C GLY A 282 -38.57 -29.71 7.23
N PHE A 283 -39.64 -30.52 7.17
CA PHE A 283 -40.91 -30.19 6.52
C PHE A 283 -41.96 -29.66 7.51
N ALA A 284 -42.66 -28.59 7.13
CA ALA A 284 -43.78 -28.02 7.86
C ALA A 284 -44.97 -27.77 6.92
N LEU A 285 -46.17 -28.13 7.36
CA LEU A 285 -47.43 -27.92 6.66
C LEU A 285 -48.40 -27.20 7.61
N TYR A 286 -48.82 -26.00 7.23
CA TYR A 286 -49.88 -25.25 7.90
C TYR A 286 -51.06 -25.16 6.97
N LYS A 287 -52.23 -25.64 7.42
CA LYS A 287 -53.47 -25.54 6.66
C LYS A 287 -54.49 -24.82 7.52
N GLU A 288 -54.91 -23.66 7.05
CA GLU A 288 -55.86 -22.78 7.71
C GLU A 288 -57.00 -22.45 6.73
N ARG A 289 -58.02 -21.74 7.21
CA ARG A 289 -59.07 -21.24 6.32
C ARG A 289 -58.46 -20.26 5.33
N GLY A 290 -58.56 -20.56 4.03
CA GLY A 290 -58.15 -19.67 2.95
C GLY A 290 -56.71 -19.81 2.47
N TYR A 291 -55.83 -20.52 3.19
CA TYR A 291 -54.49 -20.85 2.69
C TYR A 291 -53.94 -22.19 3.21
N THR A 292 -53.02 -22.76 2.44
CA THR A 292 -52.13 -23.84 2.86
C THR A 292 -50.69 -23.43 2.60
N LEU A 293 -49.86 -23.41 3.63
CA LEU A 293 -48.44 -23.08 3.55
C LEU A 293 -47.60 -24.33 3.77
N LEU A 294 -46.69 -24.60 2.84
CA LEU A 294 -45.70 -25.67 2.93
C LEU A 294 -44.32 -25.06 3.00
N THR A 295 -43.49 -25.56 3.90
CA THR A 295 -42.08 -25.17 4.01
C THR A 295 -41.22 -26.40 4.13
N LEU A 296 -40.16 -26.45 3.34
CA LEU A 296 -39.17 -27.52 3.35
C LEU A 296 -37.79 -26.91 3.57
N ASN A 297 -37.12 -27.29 4.66
CA ASN A 297 -35.78 -26.82 5.01
C ASN A 297 -34.74 -27.92 4.78
N GLN A 298 -33.57 -27.52 4.30
CA GLN A 298 -32.40 -28.35 4.06
C GLN A 298 -31.24 -27.87 4.95
N LYS A 299 -30.46 -28.81 5.53
CA LYS A 299 -29.28 -28.48 6.35
C LYS A 299 -27.96 -29.06 5.82
N GLU A 300 -27.98 -30.23 5.17
CA GLU A 300 -26.78 -30.90 4.62
C GLU A 300 -27.11 -31.74 3.36
N GLU A 301 -27.79 -31.15 2.36
CA GLU A 301 -28.17 -31.84 1.10
C GLU A 301 -29.09 -33.08 1.28
N GLU A 302 -29.60 -33.34 2.48
CA GLU A 302 -30.43 -34.51 2.80
C GLU A 302 -31.76 -34.55 2.02
N GLN A 303 -32.23 -33.39 1.56
CA GLN A 303 -33.54 -33.23 0.92
C GLN A 303 -33.44 -33.09 -0.60
N VAL A 304 -32.25 -33.33 -1.19
CA VAL A 304 -31.98 -33.14 -2.62
C VAL A 304 -32.77 -34.11 -3.49
N GLY A 305 -33.37 -33.56 -4.55
CA GLY A 305 -34.12 -34.27 -5.58
C GLY A 305 -35.53 -33.71 -5.79
N THR A 306 -36.31 -34.42 -6.59
CA THR A 306 -37.67 -34.00 -6.96
C THR A 306 -38.66 -34.23 -5.82
N TRP A 307 -39.34 -33.18 -5.41
CA TRP A 307 -40.47 -33.21 -4.49
C TRP A 307 -41.78 -33.09 -5.26
N SER A 308 -42.83 -33.71 -4.73
CA SER A 308 -44.17 -33.69 -5.32
C SER A 308 -45.23 -33.45 -4.26
N VAL A 309 -46.06 -32.44 -4.50
CA VAL A 309 -47.21 -32.06 -3.68
C VAL A 309 -48.47 -32.44 -4.45
N LYS A 310 -49.14 -33.49 -3.98
CA LYS A 310 -50.37 -34.00 -4.55
C LYS A 310 -51.57 -33.40 -3.83
N LEU A 311 -52.45 -32.78 -4.60
CA LEU A 311 -53.67 -32.14 -4.15
C LEU A 311 -54.85 -33.03 -4.59
N THR A 312 -55.66 -33.46 -3.64
CA THR A 312 -56.80 -34.36 -3.88
C THR A 312 -58.10 -33.68 -3.44
N PRO A 313 -59.09 -33.45 -4.33
CA PRO A 313 -60.38 -32.88 -3.92
C PRO A 313 -61.07 -33.75 -2.85
N ALA A 314 -61.75 -33.13 -1.89
CA ALA A 314 -62.49 -33.87 -0.87
C ALA A 314 -63.69 -34.64 -1.49
N PRO A 315 -63.97 -35.90 -1.08
CA PRO A 315 -65.07 -36.67 -1.65
C PRO A 315 -66.45 -36.09 -1.30
N GLY A 316 -67.29 -35.85 -2.30
CA GLY A 316 -68.73 -35.59 -2.11
C GLY A 316 -69.14 -34.12 -1.97
N GLU A 317 -68.25 -33.16 -2.22
CA GLU A 317 -68.57 -31.73 -2.17
C GLU A 317 -68.94 -31.15 -3.55
N THR A 318 -69.86 -30.19 -3.56
CA THR A 318 -70.48 -29.67 -4.79
C THR A 318 -69.70 -28.56 -5.49
N ALA A 319 -68.65 -28.02 -4.86
CA ALA A 319 -67.81 -26.96 -5.45
C ALA A 319 -66.33 -27.33 -5.29
N ALA A 320 -65.63 -27.45 -6.42
CA ALA A 320 -64.19 -27.67 -6.44
C ALA A 320 -63.46 -26.40 -5.97
N PRO A 321 -62.39 -26.51 -5.16
CA PRO A 321 -61.65 -25.33 -4.72
C PRO A 321 -60.89 -24.71 -5.90
N THR A 322 -60.93 -23.38 -5.98
CA THR A 322 -59.99 -22.61 -6.81
C THR A 322 -58.74 -22.40 -5.99
N ILE A 323 -57.60 -22.81 -6.54
CA ILE A 323 -56.29 -22.72 -5.89
C ILE A 323 -55.38 -21.84 -6.74
N LYS A 324 -54.74 -20.86 -6.11
CA LYS A 324 -53.55 -20.20 -6.65
C LYS A 324 -52.33 -20.66 -5.86
N ALA A 325 -51.35 -21.20 -6.57
CA ALA A 325 -50.11 -21.71 -6.01
C ALA A 325 -48.98 -20.75 -6.32
N PHE A 326 -48.24 -20.34 -5.28
CA PHE A 326 -47.03 -19.55 -5.35
C PHE A 326 -45.90 -20.35 -4.71
N GLY A 327 -44.73 -20.35 -5.32
CA GLY A 327 -43.55 -20.99 -4.77
C GLY A 327 -42.36 -20.04 -4.75
N SER A 328 -41.53 -20.13 -3.71
CA SER A 328 -40.24 -19.45 -3.67
C SER A 328 -39.17 -20.30 -3.00
N THR A 329 -37.91 -20.08 -3.40
CA THR A 329 -36.73 -20.79 -2.86
C THR A 329 -35.75 -19.83 -2.23
N ASP A 330 -35.11 -20.28 -1.16
CA ASP A 330 -33.98 -19.60 -0.53
C ASP A 330 -32.69 -20.41 -0.76
N PHE A 331 -31.57 -19.71 -0.90
CA PHE A 331 -30.27 -20.30 -1.18
C PHE A 331 -29.35 -20.23 0.04
N PHE A 332 -28.45 -21.19 0.19
CA PHE A 332 -27.38 -21.13 1.19
C PHE A 332 -26.39 -20.01 0.91
N PHE A 333 -26.09 -19.76 -0.37
CA PHE A 333 -25.23 -18.66 -0.77
C PHE A 333 -26.06 -17.39 -0.94
N LYS A 334 -25.61 -16.29 -0.33
CA LYS A 334 -26.37 -15.04 -0.26
C LYS A 334 -25.73 -13.96 -1.11
N LEU A 335 -26.53 -13.41 -2.01
CA LEU A 335 -26.24 -12.19 -2.74
C LEU A 335 -27.16 -11.08 -2.25
N TRP A 336 -26.67 -9.86 -2.25
CA TRP A 336 -27.46 -8.69 -1.85
C TRP A 336 -27.36 -7.63 -2.92
N MET A 337 -28.51 -7.24 -3.45
CA MET A 337 -28.59 -6.13 -4.39
C MET A 337 -28.42 -4.82 -3.61
N GLU A 338 -27.39 -4.04 -3.95
CA GLU A 338 -27.18 -2.71 -3.39
C GLU A 338 -27.77 -1.63 -4.30
N GLU A 339 -27.56 -1.76 -5.61
CA GLU A 339 -28.13 -0.84 -6.61
C GLU A 339 -28.63 -1.59 -7.85
N PRO A 340 -29.79 -1.23 -8.42
CA PRO A 340 -30.78 -0.29 -7.88
C PRO A 340 -31.38 -0.72 -6.54
N VAL A 341 -31.71 0.27 -5.71
CA VAL A 341 -32.49 0.06 -4.49
C VAL A 341 -33.92 -0.30 -4.87
N MET A 342 -34.51 -1.24 -4.13
CA MET A 342 -35.88 -1.69 -4.37
C MET A 342 -36.87 -0.52 -4.23
N ASN A 343 -37.87 -0.50 -5.10
CA ASN A 343 -38.94 0.50 -5.21
C ASN A 343 -38.45 1.94 -5.47
N ALA A 344 -37.15 2.13 -5.72
CA ALA A 344 -36.62 3.44 -6.02
C ALA A 344 -37.16 3.99 -7.35
N VAL A 345 -37.11 5.32 -7.47
CA VAL A 345 -37.36 5.99 -8.74
C VAL A 345 -36.03 6.27 -9.42
N HIS A 346 -35.83 5.68 -10.59
CA HIS A 346 -34.66 5.93 -11.44
C HIS A 346 -35.00 6.96 -12.52
N PRO A 347 -34.18 7.99 -12.75
CA PRO A 347 -34.42 8.95 -13.82
C PRO A 347 -34.27 8.34 -15.22
N MET A 348 -35.13 8.75 -16.14
CA MET A 348 -35.03 8.39 -17.55
C MET A 348 -33.74 8.90 -18.19
N ASN A 349 -33.15 8.07 -19.06
CA ASN A 349 -31.92 8.33 -19.82
C ASN A 349 -30.64 8.48 -18.98
N GLU A 350 -30.69 8.15 -17.70
CA GLU A 350 -29.49 8.03 -16.87
C GLU A 350 -29.02 6.57 -16.86
N PRO A 351 -27.72 6.30 -17.01
CA PRO A 351 -27.17 4.96 -16.85
C PRO A 351 -27.53 4.39 -15.48
N LEU A 352 -28.05 3.17 -15.46
CA LEU A 352 -28.37 2.47 -14.23
C LEU A 352 -27.14 1.71 -13.76
N ARG A 353 -26.58 2.10 -12.62
CA ARG A 353 -25.54 1.33 -11.95
C ARG A 353 -26.16 0.10 -11.30
N LEU A 354 -25.50 -1.04 -11.50
CA LEU A 354 -25.79 -2.31 -10.85
C LEU A 354 -24.68 -2.56 -9.83
N SER A 355 -25.05 -2.86 -8.58
CA SER A 355 -24.10 -3.15 -7.50
C SER A 355 -24.62 -4.32 -6.69
N VAL A 356 -23.81 -5.36 -6.57
CA VAL A 356 -24.15 -6.58 -5.85
C VAL A 356 -23.05 -6.92 -4.86
N TYR A 357 -23.44 -7.10 -3.61
CA TYR A 357 -22.58 -7.59 -2.56
C TYR A 357 -22.74 -9.10 -2.39
N SER A 358 -21.64 -9.76 -2.05
CA SER A 358 -21.60 -11.19 -1.76
C SER A 358 -20.94 -11.39 -0.39
N SER A 359 -21.63 -12.06 0.55
CA SER A 359 -21.11 -12.29 1.90
C SER A 359 -19.90 -13.23 1.92
N THR A 360 -19.85 -14.15 0.95
CA THR A 360 -18.72 -15.05 0.71
C THR A 360 -18.10 -14.78 -0.65
N PRO A 361 -16.77 -14.96 -0.81
CA PRO A 361 -16.13 -14.83 -2.12
C PRO A 361 -16.79 -15.74 -3.16
N ILE A 362 -17.10 -15.18 -4.32
CA ILE A 362 -17.68 -15.94 -5.44
C ILE A 362 -16.62 -16.90 -5.99
N PRO A 363 -16.94 -18.19 -6.20
CA PRO A 363 -16.00 -19.15 -6.81
C PRO A 363 -15.52 -18.72 -8.20
N ASP A 364 -14.24 -18.94 -8.52
CA ASP A 364 -13.67 -18.63 -9.85
C ASP A 364 -14.34 -19.41 -11.00
N THR A 365 -15.01 -20.51 -10.68
CA THR A 365 -15.78 -21.37 -11.59
C THR A 365 -17.17 -20.83 -11.91
N ALA A 366 -17.65 -19.85 -11.15
CA ALA A 366 -18.98 -19.29 -11.27
C ALA A 366 -18.98 -17.99 -12.10
N SER A 367 -20.08 -17.71 -12.80
CA SER A 367 -20.32 -16.43 -13.48
C SER A 367 -21.41 -15.64 -12.76
N LEU A 368 -21.21 -14.32 -12.65
CA LEU A 368 -22.19 -13.40 -12.10
C LEU A 368 -22.74 -12.51 -13.22
N GLU A 369 -24.02 -12.67 -13.50
CA GLU A 369 -24.71 -12.07 -14.64
C GLU A 369 -25.98 -11.36 -14.19
N ALA A 370 -26.18 -10.11 -14.62
CA ALA A 370 -27.44 -9.40 -14.41
C ALA A 370 -28.33 -9.45 -15.66
N VAL A 371 -29.61 -9.70 -15.46
CA VAL A 371 -30.65 -9.65 -16.50
C VAL A 371 -31.65 -8.58 -16.12
N VAL A 372 -32.04 -7.75 -17.09
CA VAL A 372 -32.96 -6.64 -16.87
C VAL A 372 -34.26 -6.93 -17.59
N THR A 373 -35.38 -6.94 -16.86
CA THR A 373 -36.73 -7.02 -17.43
C THR A 373 -37.31 -5.62 -17.46
N LYS A 374 -37.68 -5.18 -18.66
CA LYS A 374 -38.20 -3.84 -18.92
C LYS A 374 -39.66 -3.95 -19.35
N ASN A 375 -40.58 -3.44 -18.54
CA ASN A 375 -42.02 -3.52 -18.83
C ASN A 375 -42.46 -4.95 -19.22
N GLY A 376 -41.99 -5.96 -18.47
CA GLY A 376 -42.25 -7.38 -18.72
C GLY A 376 -41.42 -8.02 -19.85
N VAL A 377 -40.58 -7.26 -20.56
CA VAL A 377 -39.72 -7.76 -21.64
C VAL A 377 -38.30 -7.98 -21.11
N ARG A 378 -37.93 -9.25 -20.93
CA ARG A 378 -36.59 -9.65 -20.46
C ARG A 378 -35.50 -9.34 -21.49
N SER A 379 -34.39 -8.76 -21.05
CA SER A 379 -33.23 -8.48 -21.90
C SER A 379 -32.62 -9.79 -22.42
N ARG A 380 -32.13 -9.75 -23.66
CA ARG A 380 -31.56 -10.95 -24.33
C ARG A 380 -30.10 -11.20 -23.95
N THR A 381 -29.39 -10.15 -23.58
CA THR A 381 -27.96 -10.21 -23.30
C THR A 381 -27.77 -9.87 -21.82
N PRO A 382 -27.28 -10.81 -21.00
CA PRO A 382 -26.94 -10.51 -19.63
C PRO A 382 -25.77 -9.54 -19.57
N ILE A 383 -25.71 -8.77 -18.49
CA ILE A 383 -24.64 -7.83 -18.18
C ILE A 383 -23.69 -8.57 -17.23
N GLY A 384 -22.43 -8.73 -17.64
CA GLY A 384 -21.40 -9.28 -16.74
C GLY A 384 -21.06 -8.25 -15.66
N LEU A 385 -20.96 -8.70 -14.41
CA LEU A 385 -20.55 -7.86 -13.30
C LEU A 385 -19.07 -8.09 -12.95
N THR A 386 -18.34 -7.02 -12.62
CA THR A 386 -16.91 -7.06 -12.28
C THR A 386 -16.67 -6.59 -10.86
N LEU A 387 -15.72 -7.22 -10.16
CA LEU A 387 -15.38 -6.84 -8.79
C LEU A 387 -14.64 -5.49 -8.75
N GLU A 388 -15.22 -4.50 -8.06
CA GLU A 388 -14.65 -3.19 -7.78
C GLU A 388 -14.91 -2.84 -6.31
N ASN A 389 -13.86 -2.56 -5.51
CA ASN A 389 -13.98 -2.18 -4.09
C ASN A 389 -14.90 -3.11 -3.27
N ASP A 390 -14.66 -4.42 -3.33
CA ASP A 390 -15.40 -5.47 -2.61
C ASP A 390 -16.88 -5.65 -3.00
N VAL A 391 -17.34 -5.00 -4.07
CA VAL A 391 -18.69 -5.18 -4.65
C VAL A 391 -18.62 -5.49 -6.14
N TYR A 392 -19.57 -6.26 -6.66
CA TYR A 392 -19.65 -6.58 -8.08
C TYR A 392 -20.52 -5.55 -8.79
N VAL A 393 -19.95 -4.87 -9.78
CA VAL A 393 -20.57 -3.73 -10.43
C VAL A 393 -20.79 -3.96 -11.92
N GLY A 394 -21.81 -3.31 -12.45
CA GLY A 394 -22.10 -3.24 -13.88
C GLY A 394 -22.96 -2.02 -14.19
N THR A 395 -23.21 -1.79 -15.47
CA THR A 395 -24.05 -0.66 -15.91
C THR A 395 -25.05 -1.10 -16.96
N PHE A 396 -26.28 -0.62 -16.84
CA PHE A 396 -27.34 -0.79 -17.81
C PHE A 396 -27.76 0.56 -18.40
N GLU A 397 -27.63 0.70 -19.71
CA GLU A 397 -27.79 1.99 -20.41
C GLU A 397 -29.23 2.26 -20.93
N ASP A 398 -30.09 1.24 -21.10
CA ASP A 398 -31.39 1.38 -21.80
C ASP A 398 -32.56 1.77 -20.86
N THR A 399 -32.40 2.90 -20.17
CA THR A 399 -33.38 3.51 -19.25
C THR A 399 -34.22 4.62 -19.91
N LYS A 400 -34.35 4.59 -21.23
CA LYS A 400 -35.06 5.62 -22.01
C LYS A 400 -36.59 5.54 -21.97
N ASP A 401 -37.15 4.40 -21.58
CA ASP A 401 -38.59 4.21 -21.59
C ASP A 401 -39.11 4.29 -20.15
N HIS A 402 -40.20 5.01 -19.95
CA HIS A 402 -40.90 5.06 -18.68
C HIS A 402 -41.48 3.67 -18.35
N GLY A 403 -41.48 3.32 -17.06
CA GLY A 403 -42.24 2.19 -16.56
C GLY A 403 -41.48 1.38 -15.52
N PHE A 404 -41.90 0.12 -15.37
CA PHE A 404 -41.40 -0.76 -14.34
C PHE A 404 -40.23 -1.60 -14.86
N TYR A 405 -39.19 -1.67 -14.06
CA TYR A 405 -37.96 -2.39 -14.36
C TYR A 405 -37.63 -3.34 -13.22
N GLU A 406 -37.16 -4.52 -13.58
CA GLU A 406 -36.62 -5.50 -12.64
C GLU A 406 -35.20 -5.84 -13.08
N VAL A 407 -34.28 -5.93 -12.13
CA VAL A 407 -32.95 -6.49 -12.33
C VAL A 407 -32.87 -7.75 -11.51
N GLU A 408 -32.51 -8.85 -12.16
CA GLU A 408 -32.22 -10.13 -11.54
C GLU A 408 -30.76 -10.48 -11.80
N VAL A 409 -29.98 -10.60 -10.73
CA VAL A 409 -28.60 -11.06 -10.77
C VAL A 409 -28.56 -12.53 -10.45
N LEU A 410 -27.91 -13.29 -11.32
CA LEU A 410 -27.79 -14.74 -11.28
C LEU A 410 -26.33 -15.10 -11.07
N LEU A 411 -26.05 -15.80 -9.96
CA LEU A 411 -24.78 -16.49 -9.79
C LEU A 411 -24.93 -17.92 -10.29
N LYS A 412 -24.18 -18.26 -11.33
CA LYS A 412 -24.26 -19.57 -11.99
C LYS A 412 -22.96 -20.32 -11.86
N GLU A 413 -23.04 -21.57 -11.44
CA GLU A 413 -21.92 -22.52 -11.45
C GLU A 413 -22.33 -23.76 -12.26
N GLU A 414 -21.49 -24.16 -13.23
CA GLU A 414 -21.78 -25.27 -14.16
C GLU A 414 -23.14 -25.15 -14.89
N GLY A 415 -23.65 -23.93 -15.07
CA GLY A 415 -24.93 -23.64 -15.70
C GLY A 415 -26.15 -23.73 -14.79
N LYS A 416 -25.99 -24.07 -13.51
CA LYS A 416 -27.04 -24.01 -12.47
C LYS A 416 -26.94 -22.72 -11.69
N THR A 417 -28.09 -22.13 -11.36
CA THR A 417 -28.17 -20.97 -10.45
C THR A 417 -27.96 -21.43 -9.02
N ILE A 418 -26.98 -20.84 -8.33
CA ILE A 418 -26.65 -21.17 -6.93
C ILE A 418 -26.99 -20.05 -5.95
N ALA A 419 -27.25 -18.85 -6.47
CA ALA A 419 -27.79 -17.72 -5.74
C ALA A 419 -28.41 -16.70 -6.71
N THR A 420 -29.35 -15.91 -6.21
CA THR A 420 -29.88 -14.75 -6.93
C THR A 420 -29.90 -13.51 -6.06
N ALA A 421 -29.88 -12.34 -6.67
CA ALA A 421 -30.29 -11.09 -6.03
C ALA A 421 -31.17 -10.29 -6.98
N GLY A 422 -32.30 -9.81 -6.48
CA GLY A 422 -33.26 -9.07 -7.28
C GLY A 422 -33.51 -7.67 -6.74
N SER A 423 -33.83 -6.74 -7.63
CA SER A 423 -34.43 -5.46 -7.26
C SER A 423 -35.36 -4.98 -8.36
N ALA A 424 -36.49 -4.42 -7.96
CA ALA A 424 -37.46 -3.83 -8.84
C ALA A 424 -37.60 -2.34 -8.54
N PHE A 425 -37.71 -1.51 -9.58
CA PHE A 425 -37.71 -0.06 -9.47
C PHE A 425 -38.49 0.56 -10.64
N THR A 426 -38.84 1.83 -10.52
CA THR A 426 -39.59 2.54 -11.57
C THR A 426 -38.71 3.55 -12.27
N VAL A 427 -38.70 3.54 -13.60
CA VAL A 427 -38.06 4.57 -14.41
C VAL A 427 -39.07 5.66 -14.72
N LYS A 428 -38.81 6.89 -14.25
CA LYS A 428 -39.68 8.06 -14.46
C LYS A 428 -38.92 9.26 -15.06
N ASN A 429 -39.66 10.18 -15.69
CA ASN A 429 -39.11 11.46 -16.14
C ASN A 429 -39.01 12.44 -14.97
N VAL A 430 -38.10 12.16 -14.05
CA VAL A 430 -37.80 13.00 -12.88
C VAL A 430 -36.48 13.73 -13.06
N PRO A 431 -36.24 14.83 -12.32
CA PRO A 431 -34.95 15.50 -12.30
C PRO A 431 -33.85 14.58 -11.76
N VAL A 432 -32.61 14.90 -12.12
CA VAL A 432 -31.41 14.16 -11.72
C VAL A 432 -30.57 15.05 -10.81
N ILE A 433 -30.19 14.52 -9.64
CA ILE A 433 -29.18 15.15 -8.78
C ILE A 433 -27.85 15.19 -9.52
N THR A 434 -27.29 16.38 -9.70
CA THR A 434 -25.91 16.60 -10.12
C THR A 434 -25.12 17.24 -8.99
N SER A 435 -23.81 17.03 -8.97
CA SER A 435 -22.92 17.65 -7.99
C SER A 435 -21.57 17.93 -8.62
N ASP A 436 -20.93 19.03 -8.19
CA ASP A 436 -19.53 19.32 -8.52
C ASP A 436 -18.54 18.48 -7.71
N TYR A 437 -19.06 17.68 -6.78
CA TYR A 437 -18.31 16.84 -5.88
C TYR A 437 -18.36 15.37 -6.33
N PHE A 438 -17.29 14.90 -6.95
CA PHE A 438 -17.11 13.49 -7.30
C PHE A 438 -15.69 13.10 -6.91
N ILE A 439 -15.52 12.27 -5.88
CA ILE A 439 -14.18 11.80 -5.51
C ILE A 439 -14.19 10.30 -5.24
N VAL A 440 -13.44 9.57 -6.06
CA VAL A 440 -12.99 8.23 -5.74
C VAL A 440 -11.89 8.36 -4.69
N SER A 441 -12.26 8.23 -3.41
CA SER A 441 -11.39 8.30 -2.21
C SER A 441 -10.64 9.63 -2.00
N ALA A 442 -11.25 10.60 -1.30
CA ALA A 442 -10.57 11.84 -0.90
C ALA A 442 -9.92 11.73 0.48
N LEU A 443 -8.83 12.44 0.71
CA LEU A 443 -8.28 12.67 2.05
C LEU A 443 -8.65 14.10 2.49
N GLU A 444 -9.31 14.23 3.64
CA GLU A 444 -9.67 15.53 4.22
C GLU A 444 -9.03 15.74 5.58
N VAL A 445 -8.65 16.98 5.87
CA VAL A 445 -7.97 17.33 7.11
C VAL A 445 -8.99 17.57 8.21
N LEU A 446 -8.75 17.01 9.41
CA LEU A 446 -9.60 17.30 10.56
C LEU A 446 -9.69 18.81 10.83
N TYR A 447 -10.91 19.30 11.03
CA TYR A 447 -11.30 20.71 11.17
C TYR A 447 -11.15 21.56 9.90
N SER A 448 -10.93 20.97 8.73
CA SER A 448 -11.13 21.67 7.46
C SER A 448 -12.62 21.81 7.14
N SER A 449 -12.93 22.69 6.19
CA SER A 449 -14.27 22.80 5.62
C SER A 449 -14.22 22.81 4.11
N ARG A 450 -15.29 22.34 3.47
CA ARG A 450 -15.42 22.30 2.02
C ARG A 450 -16.82 22.69 1.59
N ILE A 451 -16.92 23.45 0.51
CA ILE A 451 -18.21 23.74 -0.12
C ILE A 451 -18.51 22.59 -1.07
N VAL A 452 -19.69 21.99 -0.91
CA VAL A 452 -20.26 21.01 -1.83
C VAL A 452 -21.42 21.68 -2.53
N ARG A 453 -21.50 21.57 -3.86
CA ARG A 453 -22.62 22.10 -4.63
C ARG A 453 -23.41 20.98 -5.28
N SER A 454 -24.71 21.20 -5.42
CA SER A 454 -25.61 20.27 -6.06
C SER A 454 -26.77 20.98 -6.72
N SER A 455 -27.30 20.41 -7.81
CA SER A 455 -28.50 20.88 -8.47
C SER A 455 -29.40 19.72 -8.85
N LEU A 456 -30.69 19.99 -9.04
CA LEU A 456 -31.65 19.07 -9.64
C LEU A 456 -31.86 19.49 -11.09
N SER A 457 -31.40 18.66 -12.02
CA SER A 457 -31.40 19.01 -13.43
C SER A 457 -32.39 18.15 -14.22
N SER A 458 -33.12 18.74 -15.17
CA SER A 458 -34.00 18.02 -16.08
C SER A 458 -33.74 18.48 -17.51
N GLY A 459 -33.34 17.56 -18.40
CA GLY A 459 -32.97 17.91 -19.77
C GLY A 459 -31.76 18.84 -19.88
N GLY A 460 -30.84 18.78 -18.90
CA GLY A 460 -29.65 19.64 -18.84
C GLY A 460 -29.89 21.06 -18.33
N VAL A 461 -31.06 21.33 -17.75
CA VAL A 461 -31.41 22.61 -17.12
C VAL A 461 -31.61 22.41 -15.63
N ASP A 462 -30.92 23.21 -14.81
CA ASP A 462 -31.09 23.23 -13.35
C ASP A 462 -32.46 23.82 -13.00
N LEU A 463 -33.15 23.15 -12.09
CA LEU A 463 -34.49 23.49 -11.66
C LEU A 463 -34.46 24.34 -10.39
N VAL A 464 -35.34 25.33 -10.36
CA VAL A 464 -35.59 26.18 -9.20
C VAL A 464 -36.93 25.78 -8.57
N PRO A 465 -37.09 25.81 -7.23
CA PRO A 465 -38.36 25.51 -6.59
C PRO A 465 -39.46 26.43 -7.11
N GLY A 466 -40.66 25.88 -7.31
CA GLY A 466 -41.77 26.61 -7.89
C GLY A 466 -42.97 25.72 -8.15
N ARG A 467 -43.74 26.04 -9.20
CA ARG A 467 -44.95 25.28 -9.53
C ARG A 467 -44.68 23.81 -9.83
N ASP A 468 -43.57 23.54 -10.51
CA ASP A 468 -43.27 22.21 -11.03
C ASP A 468 -42.27 21.46 -10.16
N LEU A 469 -41.61 22.08 -9.18
CA LEU A 469 -40.67 21.43 -8.24
C LEU A 469 -40.96 21.91 -6.82
N LEU A 470 -41.36 20.99 -5.96
CA LEU A 470 -41.43 21.18 -4.51
C LEU A 470 -40.24 20.49 -3.87
N LEU A 471 -39.50 21.23 -3.05
CA LEU A 471 -38.37 20.71 -2.27
C LEU A 471 -38.82 20.63 -0.81
N GLU A 472 -38.90 19.40 -0.30
CA GLU A 472 -39.19 19.16 1.12
C GLU A 472 -37.90 18.92 1.90
N GLU A 473 -36.98 18.15 1.32
CA GLU A 473 -35.65 17.89 1.88
C GLU A 473 -34.60 17.82 0.77
N TYR A 474 -33.47 18.48 1.01
CA TYR A 474 -32.29 18.35 0.15
C TYR A 474 -31.04 18.48 1.00
N VAL A 475 -30.39 17.35 1.27
CA VAL A 475 -29.35 17.24 2.30
C VAL A 475 -28.17 16.40 1.81
N LEU A 476 -27.00 16.70 2.35
CA LEU A 476 -25.82 15.86 2.25
C LEU A 476 -25.67 15.08 3.56
N HIS A 477 -25.67 13.75 3.43
CA HIS A 477 -25.43 12.79 4.50
C HIS A 477 -23.93 12.47 4.58
N LEU A 478 -23.37 12.56 5.79
CA LEU A 478 -22.04 12.06 6.14
C LEU A 478 -22.21 10.91 7.12
N THR A 479 -22.06 9.66 6.64
CA THR A 479 -22.18 8.46 7.46
C THR A 479 -20.79 7.92 7.82
N PHE A 480 -20.45 7.87 9.11
CA PHE A 480 -19.18 7.34 9.60
C PHE A 480 -19.23 5.82 9.77
N GLU A 481 -18.06 5.16 9.83
CA GLU A 481 -17.96 3.70 10.05
C GLU A 481 -18.64 3.23 11.35
N ASP A 482 -18.65 4.08 12.39
CA ASP A 482 -19.35 3.77 13.65
C ASP A 482 -20.88 3.95 13.60
N GLY A 483 -21.42 4.20 12.40
CA GLY A 483 -22.86 4.37 12.15
C GLY A 483 -23.40 5.76 12.50
N SER A 484 -22.58 6.65 13.06
CA SER A 484 -23.03 8.02 13.30
C SER A 484 -23.20 8.78 11.98
N GLU A 485 -24.19 9.66 11.94
CA GLU A 485 -24.53 10.43 10.75
C GLU A 485 -24.58 11.93 11.06
N VAL A 486 -24.10 12.76 10.12
CA VAL A 486 -24.19 14.22 10.18
C VAL A 486 -24.84 14.72 8.90
N LEU A 487 -25.84 15.58 9.02
CA LEU A 487 -26.62 16.11 7.91
C LEU A 487 -26.27 17.57 7.64
N TYR A 488 -26.09 17.91 6.37
CA TYR A 488 -25.87 19.27 5.89
C TYR A 488 -26.94 19.66 4.87
N ALA A 489 -27.82 20.59 5.23
CA ALA A 489 -28.84 21.08 4.32
C ALA A 489 -28.22 21.89 3.17
N PHE A 490 -28.66 21.59 1.95
CA PHE A 490 -28.35 22.37 0.74
C PHE A 490 -29.21 23.64 0.70
N LYS A 491 -28.59 24.77 0.35
CA LYS A 491 -29.25 26.09 0.30
C LYS A 491 -28.94 26.81 -1.00
N ASP A 492 -29.96 27.49 -1.53
CA ASP A 492 -29.92 28.41 -2.68
C ASP A 492 -30.32 29.81 -2.17
N ASP A 493 -29.50 30.35 -1.26
CA ASP A 493 -29.77 31.55 -0.45
C ASP A 493 -28.91 32.78 -0.81
N GLY A 494 -27.90 32.61 -1.66
CA GLY A 494 -26.95 33.65 -2.06
C GLY A 494 -26.02 34.12 -0.94
N GLU A 495 -25.81 33.29 0.09
CA GLU A 495 -25.02 33.63 1.28
C GLU A 495 -23.61 32.99 1.28
N GLU A 496 -22.59 33.74 1.74
CA GLU A 496 -21.22 33.22 1.84
C GLU A 496 -21.09 32.03 2.83
N ALA A 497 -21.99 31.98 3.83
CA ALA A 497 -22.02 30.94 4.84
C ALA A 497 -22.35 29.56 4.27
N SER A 498 -23.35 29.48 3.38
CA SER A 498 -23.68 28.25 2.63
C SER A 498 -22.65 27.96 1.53
N GLY A 499 -21.99 29.02 1.03
CA GLY A 499 -21.11 28.94 -0.12
C GLY A 499 -21.82 29.21 -1.44
N ASP A 500 -23.07 29.69 -1.36
CA ASP A 500 -23.89 30.04 -2.52
C ASP A 500 -23.61 31.50 -2.93
N LEU A 501 -23.36 31.69 -4.22
CA LEU A 501 -23.03 33.00 -4.78
C LEU A 501 -24.27 33.75 -5.25
N ARG A 502 -25.39 33.06 -5.52
CA ARG A 502 -26.58 33.68 -6.11
C ARG A 502 -27.86 32.94 -5.77
N ALA A 503 -28.69 33.59 -4.95
CA ALA A 503 -30.01 33.07 -4.59
C ALA A 503 -30.96 32.88 -5.78
N GLY A 504 -31.67 31.76 -5.76
CA GLY A 504 -32.77 31.38 -6.65
C GLY A 504 -32.32 31.00 -8.06
N ASP A 505 -31.08 30.54 -8.23
CA ASP A 505 -30.57 30.10 -9.54
C ASP A 505 -30.59 28.57 -9.74
N GLY A 506 -31.01 27.81 -8.72
CA GLY A 506 -31.13 26.36 -8.76
C GLY A 506 -29.83 25.62 -8.49
N LEU A 507 -28.74 26.35 -8.20
CA LEU A 507 -27.48 25.77 -7.73
C LEU A 507 -27.39 25.87 -6.21
N TYR A 508 -27.64 24.76 -5.55
CA TYR A 508 -27.60 24.70 -4.10
C TYR A 508 -26.19 24.42 -3.62
N SER A 509 -25.86 24.90 -2.43
CA SER A 509 -24.59 24.60 -1.79
C SER A 509 -24.71 24.42 -0.28
N THR A 510 -23.72 23.73 0.27
CA THR A 510 -23.55 23.63 1.72
C THR A 510 -22.07 23.60 2.08
N ARG A 511 -21.73 24.15 3.26
CA ARG A 511 -20.37 24.13 3.79
C ARG A 511 -20.25 23.00 4.81
N VAL A 512 -19.53 21.96 4.42
CA VAL A 512 -19.27 20.77 5.21
C VAL A 512 -18.05 21.01 6.10
N ALA A 513 -18.18 20.79 7.40
CA ALA A 513 -17.06 20.84 8.35
C ALA A 513 -16.66 19.40 8.76
N PHE A 514 -15.37 19.08 8.63
CA PHE A 514 -14.86 17.75 8.94
C PHE A 514 -14.37 17.67 10.38
N GLU A 515 -15.28 17.54 11.33
CA GLU A 515 -14.98 17.68 12.77
C GLU A 515 -14.59 16.37 13.47
N LYS A 516 -14.74 15.23 12.79
CA LYS A 516 -14.50 13.89 13.33
C LYS A 516 -13.54 13.11 12.44
N GLU A 517 -12.54 12.47 13.06
CA GLU A 517 -11.56 11.61 12.39
C GLU A 517 -12.20 10.27 12.00
N GLY A 518 -11.77 9.70 10.87
CA GLY A 518 -12.23 8.40 10.39
C GLY A 518 -12.71 8.43 8.93
N LYS A 519 -13.08 7.26 8.43
CA LYS A 519 -13.70 7.12 7.12
C LYS A 519 -15.16 7.55 7.20
N VAL A 520 -15.59 8.33 6.21
CA VAL A 520 -16.94 8.83 6.08
C VAL A 520 -17.43 8.61 4.65
N HIS A 521 -18.67 8.17 4.52
CA HIS A 521 -19.35 7.96 3.26
C HIS A 521 -20.30 9.13 2.99
N LEU A 522 -20.26 9.70 1.78
CA LEU A 522 -21.01 10.89 1.41
C LEU A 522 -22.10 10.55 0.40
N ARG A 523 -23.33 10.94 0.74
CA ARG A 523 -24.53 10.70 -0.08
C ARG A 523 -25.43 11.94 -0.10
N ILE A 524 -25.91 12.33 -1.26
CA ILE A 524 -26.93 13.38 -1.38
C ILE A 524 -28.30 12.71 -1.37
N GLY A 525 -29.19 13.20 -0.50
CA GLY A 525 -30.59 12.80 -0.44
C GLY A 525 -31.50 13.95 -0.87
N PHE A 526 -32.51 13.64 -1.68
CA PHE A 526 -33.57 14.56 -2.05
C PHE A 526 -34.95 13.91 -1.80
N ARG A 527 -35.86 14.65 -1.19
CA ARG A 527 -37.29 14.33 -1.07
C ARG A 527 -38.13 15.54 -1.49
N GLY A 528 -39.13 15.29 -2.33
CA GLY A 528 -40.07 16.32 -2.75
C GLY A 528 -41.00 15.83 -3.86
N SER A 529 -41.53 16.77 -4.65
CA SER A 529 -42.36 16.42 -5.80
C SER A 529 -41.94 17.16 -7.07
N TYR A 530 -42.11 16.50 -8.21
CA TYR A 530 -41.91 17.08 -9.53
C TYR A 530 -43.17 16.93 -10.36
N LYS A 531 -43.70 18.06 -10.83
CA LYS A 531 -44.98 18.17 -11.57
C LYS A 531 -46.17 17.55 -10.81
N GLY A 532 -46.14 17.66 -9.48
CA GLY A 532 -47.19 17.14 -8.59
C GLY A 532 -46.99 15.69 -8.14
N GLU A 533 -46.00 14.97 -8.70
CA GLU A 533 -45.71 13.58 -8.35
C GLU A 533 -44.59 13.51 -7.32
N PRO A 534 -44.76 12.79 -6.19
CA PRO A 534 -43.69 12.61 -5.21
C PRO A 534 -42.57 11.75 -5.80
N PHE A 535 -41.33 12.11 -5.48
CA PHE A 535 -40.17 11.27 -5.77
C PHE A 535 -39.07 11.48 -4.74
N VAL A 536 -38.34 10.40 -4.46
CA VAL A 536 -37.12 10.40 -3.67
C VAL A 536 -35.98 10.02 -4.59
N GLN A 537 -34.85 10.70 -4.42
CA GLN A 537 -33.63 10.35 -5.11
C GLN A 537 -32.45 10.42 -4.16
N GLU A 538 -31.57 9.42 -4.25
CA GLU A 538 -30.28 9.43 -3.59
C GLU A 538 -29.17 9.41 -4.64
N LYS A 539 -28.03 10.01 -4.31
CA LYS A 539 -26.84 9.97 -5.14
C LYS A 539 -25.60 9.79 -4.28
N GLU A 540 -24.89 8.70 -4.55
CA GLU A 540 -23.61 8.43 -3.91
C GLU A 540 -22.51 9.33 -4.48
N LEU A 541 -21.76 9.98 -3.59
CA LEU A 541 -20.60 10.83 -3.96
C LEU A 541 -19.27 10.11 -3.72
N GLY A 542 -19.27 9.10 -2.86
CA GLY A 542 -18.10 8.27 -2.52
C GLY A 542 -17.63 8.43 -1.08
N GLU A 543 -16.43 7.93 -0.82
CA GLU A 543 -15.83 7.91 0.52
C GLU A 543 -14.73 8.96 0.68
N VAL A 544 -14.64 9.51 1.89
CA VAL A 544 -13.60 10.44 2.32
C VAL A 544 -12.97 9.90 3.60
N ASN A 545 -11.65 9.93 3.70
CA ASN A 545 -10.94 9.60 4.95
C ASN A 545 -10.45 10.89 5.60
N ILE A 546 -11.01 11.21 6.77
CA ILE A 546 -10.70 12.41 7.54
C ILE A 546 -9.58 12.06 8.53
N GLY A 547 -8.48 12.80 8.49
CA GLY A 547 -7.33 12.53 9.34
C GLY A 547 -6.64 13.76 9.89
N VAL A 548 -5.83 13.56 10.92
CA VAL A 548 -4.99 14.62 11.50
C VAL A 548 -3.68 14.76 10.71
N LEU A 549 -3.29 16.01 10.46
CA LEU A 549 -1.95 16.35 9.98
C LEU A 549 -0.95 16.12 11.11
N LYS A 550 -0.29 14.96 11.10
CA LYS A 550 0.79 14.65 12.05
C LYS A 550 2.10 15.29 11.60
N GLU A 551 3.03 15.38 12.53
CA GLU A 551 4.35 15.94 12.31
C GLU A 551 5.18 15.07 11.36
N ILE A 552 6.00 15.72 10.53
CA ILE A 552 7.00 15.06 9.71
C ILE A 552 8.37 15.30 10.34
N SER A 553 9.06 14.21 10.67
CA SER A 553 10.40 14.27 11.23
C SER A 553 11.45 14.12 10.14
N VAL A 554 12.48 14.98 10.22
CA VAL A 554 13.56 15.05 9.26
C VAL A 554 14.88 14.93 10.01
N SER A 555 15.77 14.03 9.59
CA SER A 555 17.06 13.86 10.24
C SER A 555 18.17 13.48 9.27
N SER A 556 19.38 13.99 9.48
CA SER A 556 20.55 13.57 8.72
C SER A 556 21.04 12.20 9.19
N VAL A 557 21.30 11.29 8.26
CA VAL A 557 21.93 9.98 8.58
C VAL A 557 23.43 10.14 8.85
N SER A 558 24.08 11.10 8.18
CA SER A 558 25.51 11.38 8.29
C SER A 558 25.72 12.81 8.77
N SER A 559 26.50 12.98 9.84
CA SER A 559 26.86 14.30 10.38
C SER A 559 28.05 14.96 9.66
N GLU A 560 28.88 14.17 8.97
CA GLU A 560 30.02 14.65 8.19
C GLU A 560 30.07 13.99 6.81
N VAL A 561 30.24 14.78 5.75
CA VAL A 561 30.39 14.30 4.36
C VAL A 561 31.59 14.98 3.71
N SER A 562 32.42 14.24 2.97
CA SER A 562 33.53 14.81 2.22
C SER A 562 33.21 14.86 0.73
N VAL A 563 33.49 15.98 0.08
CA VAL A 563 33.24 16.20 -1.35
C VAL A 563 34.43 16.90 -2.00
N LYS A 564 34.76 16.52 -3.23
CA LYS A 564 35.80 17.22 -3.98
C LYS A 564 35.25 18.54 -4.51
N SER A 565 36.08 19.58 -4.49
CA SER A 565 35.73 20.87 -5.11
C SER A 565 35.33 20.67 -6.58
N GLY A 566 34.13 21.14 -6.95
CA GLY A 566 33.53 20.99 -8.29
C GLY A 566 32.72 19.71 -8.53
N GLU A 567 32.75 18.73 -7.62
CA GLU A 567 31.88 17.53 -7.66
C GLU A 567 30.66 17.70 -6.73
N SER A 568 29.67 16.82 -6.86
CA SER A 568 28.52 16.78 -5.96
C SER A 568 28.66 15.69 -4.90
N ALA A 569 28.18 15.97 -3.69
CA ALA A 569 28.04 15.00 -2.61
C ALA A 569 26.59 14.53 -2.50
N LEU A 570 26.41 13.32 -1.94
CA LEU A 570 25.09 12.81 -1.55
C LEU A 570 24.95 12.97 -0.04
N LEU A 571 23.97 13.75 0.39
CA LEU A 571 23.58 13.90 1.79
C LEU A 571 22.41 12.95 2.05
N GLU A 572 22.62 11.93 2.87
CA GLU A 572 21.57 10.98 3.24
C GLU A 572 20.68 11.57 4.35
N ILE A 573 19.40 11.75 4.05
CA ILE A 573 18.38 12.25 4.97
C ILE A 573 17.33 11.16 5.19
N LEU A 574 16.94 10.95 6.44
CA LEU A 574 15.81 10.10 6.82
C LEU A 574 14.59 11.00 7.03
N LEU A 575 13.54 10.70 6.30
CA LEU A 575 12.23 11.32 6.43
C LEU A 575 11.28 10.30 7.04
N LYS A 576 10.46 10.73 8.00
CA LYS A 576 9.39 9.91 8.55
C LYS A 576 8.11 10.74 8.64
N ASN A 577 7.07 10.27 7.97
CA ASN A 577 5.74 10.86 7.93
C ASN A 577 4.74 9.92 8.63
N ASP A 578 4.29 10.28 9.82
CA ASP A 578 3.28 9.48 10.55
C ASP A 578 1.83 9.79 10.11
N SER A 579 1.65 10.76 9.20
CA SER A 579 0.35 11.25 8.73
C SER A 579 -0.21 10.38 7.60
N ILE A 580 -1.54 10.29 7.51
CA ILE A 580 -2.22 9.59 6.39
C ILE A 580 -2.16 10.38 5.06
N PHE A 581 -1.64 11.61 5.10
CA PHE A 581 -1.48 12.45 3.92
C PHE A 581 -0.04 12.36 3.40
N PRO A 582 0.16 12.13 2.09
CA PRO A 582 1.47 12.33 1.48
C PRO A 582 1.85 13.81 1.54
N GLU A 583 3.16 14.09 1.45
CA GLU A 583 3.70 15.45 1.50
C GLU A 583 4.90 15.62 0.59
N THR A 584 5.09 16.86 0.13
CA THR A 584 6.26 17.26 -0.65
C THR A 584 7.08 18.24 0.18
N LEU A 585 8.36 17.92 0.38
CA LEU A 585 9.29 18.77 1.11
C LEU A 585 10.26 19.44 0.14
N THR A 586 10.52 20.73 0.36
CA THR A 586 11.51 21.53 -0.35
C THR A 586 12.67 21.86 0.56
N PHE A 587 13.88 21.52 0.12
CA PHE A 587 15.15 21.73 0.82
C PHE A 587 15.90 22.90 0.21
N SER A 588 16.27 23.88 1.03
CA SER A 588 17.01 25.06 0.60
C SER A 588 18.24 25.31 1.46
N LEU A 589 19.24 25.97 0.89
CA LEU A 589 20.48 26.36 1.54
C LEU A 589 20.58 27.88 1.67
N GLU A 590 21.39 28.33 2.62
CA GLU A 590 21.79 29.73 2.71
C GLU A 590 22.56 30.19 1.46
N GLU A 591 22.38 31.46 1.09
CA GLU A 591 23.01 32.06 -0.08
C GLU A 591 24.55 31.98 0.01
N GLY A 592 25.20 31.64 -1.11
CA GLY A 592 26.65 31.52 -1.20
C GLY A 592 27.25 30.22 -0.63
N LYS A 593 26.43 29.30 -0.10
CA LYS A 593 26.89 27.99 0.39
C LYS A 593 26.80 26.85 -0.64
N GLY A 594 26.41 27.14 -1.87
CA GLY A 594 26.24 26.15 -2.94
C GLY A 594 24.78 25.92 -3.29
N GLU A 595 24.47 24.81 -3.95
CA GLU A 595 23.13 24.47 -4.41
C GLU A 595 22.76 23.00 -4.15
N ILE A 596 21.48 22.73 -3.89
CA ILE A 596 20.92 21.37 -3.90
C ILE A 596 20.28 21.15 -5.27
N LEU A 597 20.73 20.14 -6.00
CA LEU A 597 20.31 19.89 -7.38
C LEU A 597 18.95 19.18 -7.49
N ASN A 598 18.49 18.53 -6.42
CA ASN A 598 17.18 17.88 -6.30
C ASN A 598 16.46 18.34 -5.02
N PRO A 599 16.09 19.64 -4.94
CA PRO A 599 15.61 20.25 -3.70
C PRO A 599 14.20 19.78 -3.31
N THR A 600 13.43 19.17 -4.21
CA THR A 600 12.07 18.70 -3.92
C THR A 600 12.07 17.18 -3.72
N GLN A 601 11.48 16.70 -2.62
CA GLN A 601 11.35 15.27 -2.32
C GLN A 601 9.95 14.96 -1.80
N GLU A 602 9.39 13.85 -2.29
CA GLU A 602 8.07 13.36 -1.88
C GLU A 602 8.20 12.25 -0.83
N ILE A 603 7.31 12.28 0.15
CA ILE A 603 7.11 11.22 1.15
C ILE A 603 5.64 10.81 1.17
N GLY A 604 5.40 9.50 1.07
CA GLY A 604 4.10 8.89 1.14
C GLY A 604 3.46 8.98 2.52
N ALA A 605 2.18 8.66 2.59
CA ALA A 605 1.44 8.51 3.84
C ALA A 605 2.05 7.37 4.69
N GLN A 606 2.21 7.60 5.98
CA GLN A 606 2.72 6.59 6.93
C GLN A 606 4.05 5.93 6.48
N GLU A 607 4.89 6.68 5.78
CA GLU A 607 6.13 6.19 5.19
C GLU A 607 7.34 6.63 6.03
N GLU A 608 8.33 5.75 6.13
CA GLU A 608 9.69 6.11 6.51
C GLU A 608 10.62 5.90 5.30
N LYS A 609 11.27 6.96 4.85
CA LYS A 609 11.99 7.00 3.58
C LYS A 609 13.37 7.61 3.74
N ARG A 610 14.39 6.90 3.25
CA ARG A 610 15.74 7.45 3.10
C ARG A 610 15.88 8.09 1.73
N ILE A 611 16.28 9.35 1.69
CA ILE A 611 16.52 10.13 0.47
C ILE A 611 17.99 10.57 0.39
N SER A 612 18.44 10.88 -0.82
CA SER A 612 19.78 11.39 -1.07
C SER A 612 19.72 12.76 -1.74
N LEU A 613 20.02 13.82 -0.98
CA LEU A 613 20.12 15.18 -1.53
C LEU A 613 21.48 15.37 -2.19
N ARG A 614 21.48 15.77 -3.47
CA ARG A 614 22.68 16.03 -4.25
C ARG A 614 23.11 17.47 -4.04
N TYR A 615 24.07 17.65 -3.14
CA TYR A 615 24.67 18.94 -2.83
C TYR A 615 25.87 19.22 -3.74
N LYS A 616 25.92 20.43 -4.32
CA LYS A 616 27.07 20.92 -5.08
C LYS A 616 27.64 22.16 -4.39
N PRO A 617 28.90 22.11 -3.91
CA PRO A 617 29.55 23.27 -3.31
C PRO A 617 29.67 24.44 -4.28
N HIS A 618 29.69 25.66 -3.74
CA HIS A 618 29.96 26.86 -4.54
C HIS A 618 31.38 26.80 -5.14
N GLU A 619 31.57 27.31 -6.37
CA GLU A 619 32.81 27.13 -7.14
C GLU A 619 34.08 27.66 -6.45
N ASN A 620 33.91 28.63 -5.55
CA ASN A 620 35.00 29.25 -4.81
C ASN A 620 35.48 28.44 -3.59
N MET A 621 34.78 27.36 -3.21
CA MET A 621 35.07 26.58 -2.01
C MET A 621 36.16 25.53 -2.24
N LYS A 622 37.26 25.61 -1.48
CA LYS A 622 38.43 24.69 -1.57
C LYS A 622 39.12 24.53 -0.22
N ASP A 623 39.37 23.27 0.16
CA ASP A 623 40.10 22.90 1.39
C ASP A 623 39.51 23.55 2.67
N GLU A 624 38.19 23.57 2.77
CA GLU A 624 37.47 24.15 3.90
C GLU A 624 36.32 23.23 4.37
N SER A 625 36.02 23.27 5.67
CA SER A 625 34.82 22.65 6.24
C SER A 625 33.70 23.69 6.27
N VAL A 626 32.56 23.34 5.70
CA VAL A 626 31.37 24.18 5.66
C VAL A 626 30.28 23.49 6.44
N ASN A 627 29.76 24.14 7.48
CA ASN A 627 28.55 23.68 8.15
C ASN A 627 27.34 24.12 7.30
N LEU A 628 26.67 23.17 6.66
CA LEU A 628 25.46 23.42 5.88
C LEU A 628 24.26 23.41 6.81
N VAL A 629 23.51 24.51 6.78
CA VAL A 629 22.20 24.62 7.40
C VAL A 629 21.15 24.48 6.30
N ILE A 630 20.51 23.32 6.23
CA ILE A 630 19.50 23.00 5.22
C ILE A 630 18.13 23.32 5.81
N SER A 631 17.47 24.35 5.28
CA SER A 631 16.08 24.68 5.62
C SER A 631 15.14 23.74 4.88
N VAL A 632 14.07 23.33 5.57
CA VAL A 632 13.06 22.42 5.01
C VAL A 632 11.71 23.09 5.12
N LEU A 633 10.98 23.14 4.01
CA LEU A 633 9.63 23.68 3.93
C LEU A 633 8.71 22.60 3.36
N ALA A 634 7.59 22.35 4.03
CA ALA A 634 6.52 21.54 3.47
C ALA A 634 5.74 22.34 2.42
N GLN A 635 5.19 21.66 1.43
CA GLN A 635 4.34 22.29 0.41
C GLN A 635 3.02 22.78 0.99
N ARG A 636 2.39 22.00 1.88
CA ARG A 636 1.21 22.44 2.62
C ARG A 636 1.58 23.45 3.71
N GLU A 637 0.81 24.52 3.80
CA GLU A 637 0.93 25.51 4.88
C GLU A 637 0.64 24.88 6.25
N ASN A 638 1.21 25.45 7.32
CA ASN A 638 0.99 25.06 8.72
C ASN A 638 1.35 23.60 9.09
N ARG A 639 2.22 22.92 8.33
CA ARG A 639 2.78 21.63 8.73
C ARG A 639 3.82 21.76 9.83
N SER A 640 3.68 20.94 10.88
CA SER A 640 4.74 20.77 11.89
C SER A 640 5.88 19.93 11.31
N LEU A 641 7.10 20.43 11.42
CA LEU A 641 8.33 19.77 11.01
C LEU A 641 9.29 19.70 12.20
N THR A 642 9.75 18.50 12.57
CA THR A 642 10.83 18.33 13.56
C THR A 642 12.17 18.02 12.91
N GLY A 643 13.25 18.44 13.57
CA GLY A 643 14.62 18.21 13.10
C GLY A 643 15.06 19.16 11.97
N THR A 644 14.39 20.31 11.85
CA THR A 644 14.69 21.36 10.88
C THR A 644 15.16 22.64 11.61
N PRO A 645 16.13 23.40 11.06
CA PRO A 645 16.94 23.07 9.89
C PRO A 645 17.92 21.92 10.17
N ILE A 646 18.34 21.22 9.12
CA ILE A 646 19.29 20.10 9.21
C ILE A 646 20.72 20.68 9.16
N ALA A 647 21.57 20.29 10.10
CA ALA A 647 22.98 20.66 10.09
C ALA A 647 23.85 19.50 9.61
N VAL A 648 24.65 19.72 8.55
CA VAL A 648 25.60 18.73 8.04
C VAL A 648 26.95 19.39 7.81
N GLU A 649 28.03 18.85 8.40
CA GLU A 649 29.37 19.33 8.12
C GLU A 649 29.87 18.75 6.79
N VAL A 650 30.14 19.61 5.82
CA VAL A 650 30.69 19.21 4.52
C VAL A 650 32.12 19.67 4.39
N ARG A 651 33.04 18.70 4.30
CA ARG A 651 34.46 18.95 4.06
C ARG A 651 34.74 18.99 2.56
N VAL A 652 35.01 20.18 2.04
CA VAL A 652 35.36 20.38 0.63
C VAL A 652 36.86 20.17 0.47
N VAL A 653 37.27 19.07 -0.17
CA VAL A 653 38.69 18.75 -0.39
C VAL A 653 39.13 19.15 -1.80
N SER A 654 40.34 19.70 -1.92
CA SER A 654 40.99 19.90 -3.21
C SER A 654 41.45 18.56 -3.80
N PHE A 655 41.75 18.55 -5.09
CA PHE A 655 42.25 17.37 -5.81
C PHE A 655 43.49 16.74 -5.11
N LEU A 656 44.45 17.57 -4.67
CA LEU A 656 45.64 17.11 -3.96
C LEU A 656 45.33 16.64 -2.52
N GLY A 657 44.41 17.32 -1.83
CA GLY A 657 43.96 16.93 -0.49
C GLY A 657 43.28 15.56 -0.46
N GLY A 658 42.41 15.27 -1.43
CA GLY A 658 41.74 13.97 -1.55
C GLY A 658 42.70 12.82 -1.86
N LEU A 659 43.77 13.09 -2.61
CA LEU A 659 44.82 12.11 -2.91
C LEU A 659 45.65 11.76 -1.66
N LEU A 660 45.94 12.75 -0.81
CA LEU A 660 46.68 12.56 0.45
C LEU A 660 45.86 11.79 1.51
N GLN A 661 44.55 12.02 1.60
CA GLN A 661 43.66 11.28 2.51
C GLN A 661 43.64 9.77 2.22
N ASN A 662 43.59 9.37 0.94
CA ASN A 662 43.59 7.97 0.55
C ASN A 662 44.94 7.25 0.79
N VAL A 663 46.04 8.00 0.87
CA VAL A 663 47.39 7.45 1.11
C VAL A 663 47.74 7.41 2.61
N SER A 664 47.02 8.18 3.44
CA SER A 664 47.18 8.24 4.91
C SER A 664 47.21 6.87 5.61
N PRO A 665 46.29 5.92 5.38
CA PRO A 665 46.32 4.62 6.09
C PRO A 665 47.56 3.77 5.74
N TYR A 666 48.21 4.04 4.61
CA TYR A 666 49.42 3.35 4.17
C TYR A 666 50.70 4.10 4.54
N ARG A 667 50.60 5.23 5.26
CA ARG A 667 51.75 6.07 5.62
C ARG A 667 52.82 5.31 6.38
N SER A 668 52.44 4.45 7.34
CA SER A 668 53.39 3.63 8.09
C SER A 668 54.08 2.59 7.22
N LEU A 669 53.34 1.97 6.29
CA LEU A 669 53.85 0.97 5.36
C LEU A 669 54.82 1.61 4.35
N LEU A 670 54.46 2.77 3.78
CA LEU A 670 55.34 3.54 2.90
C LEU A 670 56.59 4.04 3.63
N LEU A 671 56.47 4.50 4.88
CA LEU A 671 57.64 4.88 5.68
C LEU A 671 58.55 3.68 5.95
N SER A 672 57.98 2.51 6.26
CA SER A 672 58.76 1.30 6.51
C SER A 672 59.50 0.83 5.26
N LEU A 673 58.88 0.93 4.08
CA LEU A 673 59.49 0.61 2.79
C LEU A 673 60.64 1.57 2.46
N LEU A 674 60.47 2.87 2.76
CA LEU A 674 61.53 3.88 2.63
C LEU A 674 62.73 3.58 3.54
N VAL A 675 62.47 3.19 4.79
CA VAL A 675 63.52 2.81 5.75
C VAL A 675 64.28 1.57 5.28
N VAL A 676 63.58 0.53 4.78
CA VAL A 676 64.22 -0.67 4.22
C VAL A 676 65.08 -0.33 3.00
N LEU A 677 64.61 0.55 2.11
CA LEU A 677 65.39 1.02 0.96
C LEU A 677 66.66 1.77 1.39
N LEU A 678 66.56 2.65 2.39
CA LEU A 678 67.71 3.37 2.95
C LEU A 678 68.73 2.42 3.59
N ILE A 679 68.27 1.39 4.32
CA ILE A 679 69.13 0.35 4.90
C ILE A 679 69.83 -0.45 3.79
N ALA A 680 69.12 -0.83 2.72
CA ALA A 680 69.69 -1.55 1.60
C ALA A 680 70.77 -0.73 0.86
N LEU A 681 70.53 0.57 0.63
CA LEU A 681 71.52 1.49 0.06
C LEU A 681 72.74 1.66 0.97
N LEU A 682 72.55 1.74 2.29
CA LEU A 682 73.64 1.80 3.27
C LEU A 682 74.48 0.52 3.26
N LEU A 683 73.83 -0.65 3.23
CA LEU A 683 74.49 -1.95 3.13
C LEU A 683 75.28 -2.06 1.84
N PHE A 684 74.71 -1.66 0.70
CA PHE A 684 75.41 -1.62 -0.58
C PHE A 684 76.67 -0.74 -0.52
N TYR A 685 76.57 0.46 0.05
CA TYR A 685 77.72 1.34 0.26
C TYR A 685 78.81 0.71 1.16
N LEU A 686 78.41 0.10 2.28
CA LEU A 686 79.34 -0.54 3.23
C LEU A 686 80.04 -1.75 2.61
N LEU A 687 79.31 -2.62 1.91
CA LEU A 687 79.87 -3.79 1.24
C LEU A 687 80.90 -3.37 0.17
N GLY A 688 80.57 -2.35 -0.63
CA GLY A 688 81.50 -1.79 -1.61
C GLY A 688 82.79 -1.25 -0.96
N ARG A 689 82.71 -0.63 0.22
CA ARG A 689 83.90 -0.19 0.96
C ARG A 689 84.73 -1.35 1.51
N ILE A 690 84.08 -2.42 1.96
CA ILE A 690 84.77 -3.63 2.42
C ILE A 690 85.54 -4.26 1.25
N PHE A 691 84.90 -4.43 0.08
CA PHE A 691 85.57 -4.96 -1.10
C PHE A 691 86.75 -4.09 -1.55
N TYR A 692 86.63 -2.77 -1.46
CA TYR A 692 87.76 -1.87 -1.74
C TYR A 692 88.93 -2.09 -0.77
N ALA A 693 88.65 -2.22 0.52
CA ALA A 693 89.69 -2.44 1.53
C ALA A 693 90.43 -3.78 1.33
N VAL A 694 89.72 -4.83 0.92
CA VAL A 694 90.28 -6.18 0.77
C VAL A 694 90.95 -6.40 -0.59
N LEU A 695 90.33 -5.96 -1.68
CA LEU A 695 90.75 -6.31 -3.05
C LEU A 695 91.58 -5.22 -3.72
N VAL A 696 91.33 -3.95 -3.41
CA VAL A 696 91.94 -2.81 -4.11
C VAL A 696 93.07 -2.20 -3.31
N MET A 697 92.86 -1.91 -2.02
CA MET A 697 93.85 -1.23 -1.17
C MET A 697 95.24 -1.91 -1.13
N PRO A 698 95.37 -3.25 -1.06
CA PRO A 698 96.69 -3.89 -1.03
C PRO A 698 97.50 -3.66 -2.32
N LYS A 699 96.84 -3.40 -3.45
CA LYS A 699 97.49 -3.16 -4.75
C LYS A 699 98.14 -1.79 -4.87
N TYR A 700 97.76 -0.84 -4.01
CA TYR A 700 98.37 0.51 -3.93
C TYR A 700 99.66 0.53 -3.11
N LEU A 701 100.01 -0.57 -2.43
CA LEU A 701 101.29 -0.68 -1.74
C LEU A 701 102.41 -0.77 -2.76
N VAL A 702 103.48 -0.02 -2.52
CA VAL A 702 104.70 -0.10 -3.33
C VAL A 702 105.40 -1.41 -2.98
N ARG A 703 105.74 -2.18 -4.01
CA ARG A 703 106.39 -3.50 -3.91
C ARG A 703 107.52 -3.57 -4.94
N GLY A 704 108.36 -4.60 -4.82
CA GLY A 704 109.55 -4.78 -5.65
C GLY A 704 110.82 -4.32 -4.96
N SER A 705 111.91 -4.32 -5.71
CA SER A 705 113.22 -3.86 -5.25
C SER A 705 113.73 -2.80 -6.21
N LEU A 706 114.31 -1.73 -5.66
CA LEU A 706 115.01 -0.73 -6.45
C LEU A 706 116.50 -0.92 -6.22
N HIS A 707 117.15 -1.47 -7.22
CA HIS A 707 118.59 -1.71 -7.20
C HIS A 707 119.31 -0.44 -7.64
N TYR A 708 120.49 -0.19 -7.10
CA TYR A 708 121.27 0.99 -7.41
C TYR A 708 122.77 0.72 -7.45
N LYS A 709 123.46 1.50 -8.29
CA LYS A 709 124.92 1.51 -8.42
C LYS A 709 125.44 2.92 -8.66
N LYS A 710 126.64 3.22 -8.14
CA LYS A 710 127.29 4.53 -8.26
C LYS A 710 128.25 4.57 -9.47
N ASP A 711 127.85 5.27 -10.53
CA ASP A 711 128.59 5.47 -11.80
C ASP A 711 128.98 4.18 -12.59
N ARG A 712 129.02 4.22 -13.93
CA ARG A 712 129.34 3.08 -14.82
C ARG A 712 130.80 2.62 -14.76
N THR A 713 131.68 3.39 -14.12
CA THR A 713 133.14 3.15 -14.15
C THR A 713 133.79 2.93 -12.79
N SER A 714 133.01 2.88 -11.69
CA SER A 714 133.52 2.62 -10.33
C SER A 714 133.30 1.17 -9.85
N LEU A 715 134.26 0.63 -9.08
CA LEU A 715 134.28 -0.74 -8.52
C LEU A 715 133.49 -0.86 -7.19
N GLU A 716 132.61 0.07 -6.84
CA GLU A 716 131.80 0.03 -5.60
C GLU A 716 130.63 -0.99 -5.68
N GLU A 717 130.26 -1.54 -4.51
CA GLU A 717 129.23 -2.59 -4.32
C GLU A 717 127.82 -2.13 -4.77
N GLU A 718 127.09 -3.03 -5.46
CA GLU A 718 125.67 -2.85 -5.81
C GLU A 718 124.78 -2.97 -4.56
N GLY A 719 123.87 -2.02 -4.37
CA GLY A 719 122.88 -2.03 -3.29
C GLY A 719 121.46 -2.29 -3.80
N ALA A 720 120.60 -2.84 -2.94
CA ALA A 720 119.19 -3.05 -3.24
C ALA A 720 118.30 -2.46 -2.15
N LEU A 721 117.34 -1.63 -2.54
CA LEU A 721 116.30 -1.09 -1.66
C LEU A 721 115.05 -1.96 -1.80
N HIS A 722 114.80 -2.81 -0.81
CA HIS A 722 113.63 -3.69 -0.78
C HIS A 722 112.37 -2.88 -0.43
N LEU A 723 111.68 -2.40 -1.45
CA LEU A 723 110.52 -1.50 -1.31
C LEU A 723 109.35 -2.20 -0.59
N SER A 724 109.17 -3.51 -0.82
CA SER A 724 108.09 -4.30 -0.22
C SER A 724 108.10 -4.32 1.31
N ASP A 725 109.27 -4.19 1.95
CA ASP A 725 109.41 -4.27 3.41
C ASP A 725 108.73 -3.10 4.13
N LYS A 726 108.63 -1.94 3.47
CA LYS A 726 108.08 -0.74 4.09
C LYS A 726 106.56 -0.80 4.24
N LYS A 727 105.85 -1.61 3.45
CA LYS A 727 104.38 -1.73 3.45
C LYS A 727 103.66 -0.36 3.39
N LYS A 728 104.24 0.61 2.68
CA LYS A 728 103.68 1.95 2.48
C LYS A 728 103.10 2.11 1.07
N LYS A 729 102.16 3.04 0.94
CA LYS A 729 101.58 3.45 -0.37
C LYS A 729 102.48 4.41 -1.14
N GLU A 730 103.39 5.04 -0.41
CA GLU A 730 104.38 5.98 -0.89
C GLU A 730 105.67 5.69 -0.12
N ILE A 731 106.75 5.51 -0.85
CA ILE A 731 108.09 5.27 -0.32
C ILE A 731 108.95 6.45 -0.73
N ILE A 732 109.61 7.06 0.25
CA ILE A 732 110.45 8.24 0.04
C ILE A 732 111.92 7.82 0.17
N ILE A 733 112.71 8.04 -0.86
CA ILE A 733 114.15 7.79 -0.88
C ILE A 733 114.85 9.14 -0.90
N SER A 734 115.62 9.44 0.13
CA SER A 734 116.26 10.74 0.27
C SER A 734 117.69 10.69 -0.25
N LEU A 735 117.99 11.58 -1.20
CA LEU A 735 119.26 11.70 -1.89
C LEU A 735 119.89 13.02 -1.49
N GLY A 736 120.94 12.97 -0.65
CA GLY A 736 121.55 14.20 -0.13
C GLY A 736 122.16 14.03 1.26
N LYS A 737 122.23 15.12 2.02
CA LYS A 737 122.76 15.17 3.40
C LYS A 737 121.72 14.86 4.48
N GLU A 738 120.44 15.07 4.21
CA GLU A 738 119.36 14.92 5.21
C GLU A 738 118.77 13.49 5.22
N GLN A 739 118.66 12.89 6.41
CA GLN A 739 118.10 11.55 6.62
C GLN A 739 116.59 11.56 6.93
N GLU A 740 115.80 12.26 6.11
CA GLU A 740 114.33 12.21 6.21
C GLU A 740 113.74 11.43 5.04
N GLY A 741 113.55 10.11 5.21
CA GLY A 741 112.99 9.22 4.18
C GLY A 741 112.92 7.76 4.64
N ASP A 742 112.20 6.91 3.89
CA ASP A 742 112.15 5.46 4.13
C ASP A 742 113.47 4.76 3.84
N PHE A 743 114.21 5.30 2.87
CA PHE A 743 115.57 4.92 2.53
C PHE A 743 116.41 6.18 2.34
N TYR A 744 117.70 6.08 2.59
CA TYR A 744 118.64 7.19 2.49
C TYR A 744 119.86 6.74 1.70
N LEU A 745 120.26 7.56 0.71
CA LEU A 745 121.44 7.34 -0.11
C LEU A 745 122.28 8.63 -0.16
N PRO A 746 123.55 8.61 0.27
CA PRO A 746 124.40 9.79 0.28
C PRO A 746 124.88 10.14 -1.14
N ALA A 747 124.33 11.21 -1.70
CA ALA A 747 124.60 11.68 -3.06
C ALA A 747 125.42 13.00 -3.09
N LYS A 748 126.18 13.22 -4.16
CA LYS A 748 126.84 14.51 -4.43
C LYS A 748 125.91 15.44 -5.23
N GLY A 749 125.43 16.53 -4.63
CA GLY A 749 124.60 17.51 -5.33
C GLY A 749 123.65 18.26 -4.41
N SER A 750 122.56 18.79 -4.98
CA SER A 750 121.45 19.38 -4.22
C SER A 750 120.65 18.29 -3.52
N ASP A 751 120.16 18.54 -2.31
CA ASP A 751 119.36 17.59 -1.55
C ASP A 751 117.94 17.50 -2.14
N TYR A 752 117.50 16.30 -2.52
CA TYR A 752 116.13 16.06 -2.96
C TYR A 752 115.65 14.63 -2.67
N GLN A 753 114.34 14.43 -2.73
CA GLN A 753 113.69 13.17 -2.41
C GLN A 753 113.08 12.55 -3.66
N MET A 754 113.15 11.23 -3.74
CA MET A 754 112.51 10.40 -4.74
C MET A 754 111.32 9.67 -4.09
N MET A 755 110.13 10.02 -4.53
CA MET A 755 108.87 9.44 -4.06
C MET A 755 108.39 8.39 -5.05
N LEU A 756 108.30 7.14 -4.61
CA LEU A 756 107.69 6.05 -5.34
C LEU A 756 106.28 5.82 -4.79
N MET A 757 105.27 5.89 -5.65
CA MET A 757 103.86 5.71 -5.27
C MET A 757 103.07 5.07 -6.40
N LYS A 758 102.07 4.23 -6.09
CA LYS A 758 101.18 3.69 -7.12
C LYS A 758 99.97 4.61 -7.35
N LYS A 759 99.69 4.98 -8.61
CA LYS A 759 98.52 5.79 -9.00
C LYS A 759 97.68 5.06 -10.05
N ALA A 760 96.36 5.15 -9.90
CA ALA A 760 95.40 4.72 -10.92
C ALA A 760 95.17 5.83 -11.95
N GLU A 761 94.69 5.44 -13.13
CA GLU A 761 94.51 6.32 -14.28
C GLU A 761 93.21 7.12 -14.16
N ASP A 762 92.11 6.52 -13.68
CA ASP A 762 90.83 7.19 -13.39
C ASP A 762 90.24 6.80 -12.02
N PRO A 763 90.53 7.55 -10.94
CA PRO A 763 90.11 7.16 -9.60
C PRO A 763 88.61 7.41 -9.36
N SER A 764 87.79 6.35 -9.32
CA SER A 764 86.39 6.45 -8.92
C SER A 764 86.18 6.40 -7.39
N LYS A 765 84.94 6.59 -6.91
CA LYS A 765 84.63 6.52 -5.47
C LYS A 765 84.98 5.14 -4.91
N LYS A 766 85.60 5.09 -3.73
CA LYS A 766 86.10 3.85 -3.10
C LYS A 766 85.11 2.67 -3.11
N PHE A 767 83.84 2.89 -2.80
CA PHE A 767 82.85 1.80 -2.78
C PHE A 767 82.55 1.23 -4.18
N ILE A 768 82.61 2.06 -5.22
CA ILE A 768 82.41 1.67 -6.62
C ILE A 768 83.61 0.85 -7.08
N GLU A 769 84.83 1.28 -6.77
CA GLU A 769 86.06 0.51 -7.04
C GLU A 769 86.03 -0.87 -6.38
N GLY A 770 85.50 -0.98 -5.14
CA GLY A 770 85.34 -2.28 -4.49
C GLY A 770 84.43 -3.24 -5.26
N TYR A 771 83.31 -2.75 -5.82
CA TYR A 771 82.45 -3.58 -6.67
C TYR A 771 83.06 -3.87 -8.04
N LYS A 772 83.76 -2.91 -8.66
CA LYS A 772 84.50 -3.14 -9.91
C LYS A 772 85.57 -4.22 -9.72
N ALA A 773 86.27 -4.21 -8.59
CA ALA A 773 87.26 -5.21 -8.22
C ALA A 773 86.67 -6.61 -8.06
N LEU A 774 85.53 -6.72 -7.38
CA LEU A 774 84.81 -8.00 -7.26
C LEU A 774 84.43 -8.56 -8.64
N LEU A 775 84.07 -7.69 -9.59
CA LEU A 775 83.67 -8.06 -10.96
C LEU A 775 84.86 -8.16 -11.94
N GLY A 776 86.10 -7.95 -11.50
CA GLY A 776 87.30 -8.04 -12.33
C GLY A 776 87.46 -6.92 -13.36
N LYS A 777 86.81 -5.76 -13.15
CA LYS A 777 86.83 -4.58 -14.04
C LYS A 777 87.51 -3.36 -13.40
N GLU A 778 88.45 -3.61 -12.52
CA GLU A 778 89.21 -2.59 -11.77
C GLU A 778 90.43 -2.08 -12.56
N ASP A 779 90.77 -0.81 -12.38
CA ASP A 779 92.02 -0.26 -12.91
C ASP A 779 93.19 -0.63 -11.99
N THR A 780 94.25 -1.19 -12.56
CA THR A 780 95.44 -1.58 -11.81
C THR A 780 96.34 -0.35 -11.57
N PRO A 781 96.58 0.05 -10.32
CA PRO A 781 97.41 1.22 -10.04
C PRO A 781 98.87 0.91 -10.41
N ARG A 782 99.48 1.79 -11.22
CA ARG A 782 100.85 1.62 -11.73
C ARG A 782 101.84 2.40 -10.88
N LEU A 783 103.06 1.89 -10.76
CA LEU A 783 104.12 2.53 -10.00
C LEU A 783 104.58 3.79 -10.72
N ARG A 784 104.63 4.90 -9.98
CA ARG A 784 105.14 6.19 -10.44
C ARG A 784 106.29 6.59 -9.55
N ILE A 785 107.35 7.06 -10.17
CA ILE A 785 108.46 7.75 -9.52
C ILE A 785 108.32 9.25 -9.75
N GLN A 786 108.58 10.04 -8.72
CA GLN A 786 108.56 11.50 -8.76
C GLN A 786 109.65 12.05 -7.86
N VAL A 787 110.37 13.09 -8.30
CA VAL A 787 111.40 13.75 -7.50
C VAL A 787 110.96 15.13 -7.04
N THR A 788 111.42 15.57 -5.86
CA THR A 788 111.25 16.97 -5.41
C THR A 788 112.22 17.89 -6.15
N GLN A 789 111.84 19.14 -6.37
CA GLN A 789 112.76 20.13 -6.96
C GLN A 789 113.90 20.41 -5.96
N PRO A 790 115.17 20.52 -6.40
CA PRO A 790 115.65 20.66 -7.78
C PRO A 790 115.97 19.36 -8.52
N GLY A 791 115.62 18.19 -7.96
CA GLY A 791 115.95 16.87 -8.51
C GLY A 791 115.39 16.58 -9.91
N VAL A 792 116.11 15.75 -10.66
CA VAL A 792 115.74 15.30 -12.00
C VAL A 792 116.03 13.81 -12.21
N LEU A 793 115.21 13.15 -13.00
CA LEU A 793 115.37 11.77 -13.44
C LEU A 793 115.76 11.75 -14.92
N SER A 794 116.83 11.06 -15.27
CA SER A 794 117.24 10.80 -16.65
C SER A 794 116.85 9.37 -17.02
N PHE A 795 115.99 9.22 -18.01
CA PHE A 795 115.65 7.93 -18.63
C PHE A 795 116.05 7.99 -20.10
N ASP A 796 117.00 7.16 -20.52
CA ASP A 796 117.48 7.11 -21.92
C ASP A 796 117.83 8.51 -22.48
N GLY A 797 118.46 9.36 -21.66
CA GLY A 797 118.87 10.73 -22.03
C GLY A 797 117.76 11.81 -21.97
N THR A 798 116.52 11.45 -21.61
CA THR A 798 115.42 12.41 -21.43
C THR A 798 115.28 12.80 -19.96
N ILE A 799 115.33 14.11 -19.67
CA ILE A 799 115.21 14.66 -18.32
C ILE A 799 113.73 14.87 -17.95
N LEU A 800 113.30 14.26 -16.85
CA LEU A 800 111.93 14.28 -16.33
C LEU A 800 111.93 14.49 -14.81
N THR A 801 110.87 15.05 -14.26
CA THR A 801 110.69 15.15 -12.79
C THR A 801 109.75 14.07 -12.25
N ARG A 802 109.07 13.34 -13.14
CA ARG A 802 108.17 12.23 -12.82
C ARG A 802 108.00 11.28 -14.00
N ARG A 803 107.86 9.98 -13.76
CA ARG A 803 107.57 8.97 -14.79
C ARG A 803 106.87 7.75 -14.20
N MET A 804 106.12 7.01 -15.01
CA MET A 804 105.71 5.66 -14.61
C MET A 804 106.92 4.73 -14.68
N LEU A 805 107.07 3.89 -13.66
CA LEU A 805 108.15 2.94 -13.51
C LEU A 805 107.61 1.53 -13.77
N TYR A 806 108.15 0.87 -14.79
CA TYR A 806 107.83 -0.50 -15.16
C TYR A 806 108.98 -1.43 -14.81
N ASP A 807 108.70 -2.72 -14.68
CA ASP A 807 109.72 -3.74 -14.47
C ASP A 807 110.85 -3.63 -15.51
N GLY A 808 112.09 -3.74 -15.05
CA GLY A 808 113.30 -3.57 -15.85
C GLY A 808 113.64 -2.13 -16.26
N ASN A 809 112.87 -1.11 -15.84
CA ASN A 809 113.20 0.29 -16.15
C ASN A 809 114.47 0.72 -15.43
N VAL A 810 115.41 1.27 -16.20
CA VAL A 810 116.67 1.84 -15.71
C VAL A 810 116.60 3.36 -15.80
N PHE A 811 117.05 4.06 -14.77
CA PHE A 811 117.13 5.51 -14.76
C PHE A 811 118.28 6.03 -13.93
N GLU A 812 118.72 7.25 -14.25
CA GLU A 812 119.84 7.90 -13.58
C GLU A 812 119.34 9.14 -12.85
N THR A 813 119.82 9.36 -11.64
CA THR A 813 119.48 10.53 -10.84
C THR A 813 120.58 10.76 -9.80
N ALA A 814 120.96 12.03 -9.60
CA ALA A 814 122.19 12.41 -8.87
C ALA A 814 123.43 11.70 -9.46
N ASP A 815 124.14 10.92 -8.65
CA ASP A 815 125.33 10.12 -9.00
C ASP A 815 125.05 8.61 -9.07
N TYR A 816 123.77 8.21 -9.15
CA TYR A 816 123.32 6.82 -9.12
C TYR A 816 122.56 6.41 -10.39
N ILE A 817 122.75 5.15 -10.76
CA ILE A 817 121.92 4.43 -11.74
C ILE A 817 121.05 3.46 -10.97
N PHE A 818 119.74 3.54 -11.19
CA PHE A 818 118.75 2.68 -10.57
C PHE A 818 118.10 1.77 -11.60
N TRP A 819 117.74 0.56 -11.20
CA TRP A 819 116.82 -0.29 -11.97
C TRP A 819 115.79 -0.93 -11.06
N TYR A 820 114.55 -0.98 -11.56
CA TYR A 820 113.42 -1.50 -10.81
C TYR A 820 113.10 -2.93 -11.21
N GLU A 821 112.98 -3.79 -10.19
CA GLU A 821 112.55 -5.17 -10.32
C GLU A 821 111.21 -5.36 -9.60
N GLU A 822 110.16 -5.76 -10.33
CA GLU A 822 108.83 -5.99 -9.79
C GLU A 822 108.73 -7.36 -9.08
N GLU A 823 108.16 -7.39 -7.88
CA GLU A 823 107.98 -8.64 -7.12
C GLU A 823 106.89 -9.52 -7.76
N GLU A 824 107.24 -10.73 -8.21
CA GLU A 824 106.29 -11.70 -8.75
C GLU A 824 105.25 -12.11 -7.67
N VAL A 825 104.05 -11.52 -7.76
CA VAL A 825 102.93 -11.96 -6.93
C VAL A 825 102.44 -13.31 -7.47
N LYS A 826 102.75 -14.41 -6.77
CA LYS A 826 102.18 -15.75 -7.03
C LYS A 826 100.65 -15.66 -7.16
N ARG A 827 100.16 -15.63 -8.41
CA ARG A 827 98.73 -15.72 -8.71
C ARG A 827 98.23 -17.08 -8.24
N LYS A 828 97.45 -17.10 -7.15
CA LYS A 828 96.60 -18.25 -6.83
C LYS A 828 95.54 -18.37 -7.93
N THR A 829 95.84 -19.18 -8.93
CA THR A 829 94.87 -19.74 -9.86
C THR A 829 93.86 -20.54 -9.04
N LYS A 830 92.58 -20.11 -9.00
CA LYS A 830 91.46 -21.05 -8.86
C LYS A 830 90.12 -20.43 -9.28
N ALA A 831 89.47 -21.21 -10.14
CA ALA A 831 88.05 -21.27 -10.45
C ALA A 831 87.45 -20.17 -11.35
N LYS A 832 87.59 -20.43 -12.66
CA LYS A 832 86.63 -20.08 -13.70
C LYS A 832 85.42 -21.02 -13.58
N ASN A 833 84.22 -20.44 -13.65
CA ASN A 833 82.89 -21.01 -13.81
C ASN A 833 82.75 -22.51 -14.17
N LEU A 834 81.95 -23.21 -13.36
CA LEU A 834 81.06 -24.29 -13.81
C LEU A 834 79.69 -24.03 -13.15
N LEU A 835 78.76 -23.42 -13.90
CA LEU A 835 77.30 -23.55 -13.76
C LEU A 835 76.62 -22.87 -14.97
N LYS A 836 76.75 -23.56 -16.11
CA LYS A 836 75.91 -23.64 -17.32
C LYS A 836 76.32 -25.00 -17.87
N GLU A 837 75.51 -26.04 -18.03
CA GLU A 837 74.07 -26.21 -18.26
C GLU A 837 73.58 -27.50 -17.58
N SER A 838 72.34 -27.50 -17.11
CA SER A 838 71.42 -28.58 -17.45
C SER A 838 70.01 -28.01 -17.40
N GLU A 839 69.44 -27.80 -18.58
CA GLU A 839 67.99 -27.82 -18.77
C GLU A 839 67.42 -29.13 -18.22
N LYS A 840 66.31 -29.01 -17.48
CA LYS A 840 65.05 -29.59 -17.90
C LYS A 840 63.92 -28.64 -17.54
#